data_AF-A0A1D6GJJ6-F1
#
_entry.id   AF-A0A1D6GJJ6-F1
#
_cell.length_a   1.000
_cell.length_b   1.000
_cell.length_c   1.000
_cell.angle_alpha   90.00
_cell.angle_beta   90.00
_cell.angle_gamma   90.00
#
_symmetry.space_group_name_H-M   'P 1'
#
loop_
_entity.id
_entity.type
_entity.pdbx_description
1 polymer ?
#
loop_
_entity_poly.entity_id
_entity_poly.type
_entity_poly.pdbx_seq_one_letter_code
_entity_poly.pdbx_strand_id
1 'polypeptide(L)'
;MCCQAAVGVLVRSVSTMDTDIKSSKDMLQQTLAWFIEATKSCILSSWRKLKICEELFCTLLNGISQITVSRGGQLLPVLLIPLKPLVVSTCSQADMAGSSPGALFEAVVKLSCEIIEFGWTKDRALVDTFVMRLAAYVRERNDYEEEDGKGKEAVPVIRLNVIRLLAELCVCLKKWEVVDMILPLFIEHLEEGDASSPSSLRLRLLDAISRVACLGFEKSYRESIVLMTRSYLDKVKALGASENNTVPSEATTERTETLPAGFLLVASNLTSTKLRSDYRHRLLSLCSDVGLVAESKSGRSGADLMGPLLPAVADICSDFDPVSTVEPSLLKLFRNLWFYVVLFGLAPPIQNNEAPTKPVSTSLGTAESSSAIALQAVAGPYMWNSQWSVAVQRIAQGTPPLVVSSVKWLEDELELNTLHNPGSRGGNGNENSAVGQRAALSAALGGRVEVAAMNTISGVKATYLLAVAFLEILRFSCNGGILSATSTLNRSNSAFSCVFEYLLTPNLTPAVTQCLTAVAHRAFETVLSWLDDRISDIGEGADVRESVLSVHACFLIKSMSQRDEHVRDVSVKLLTQLKEKFPQVLWNSSCLDLLLISVHNELTSGPVSDPAWVATVRSLYQKIAREWLTSALSYAPCTTQGLIQENFCKPSGVQRTQHTADVVSLLSEIRICSGKNDWNGIRTANVPAVMDSAAAASGAKKEAPDFTLEVLSTAVVSATVKCNHAGEIAGMRRLFSTMGGINMGMSPPGTQSLHPHQSFDEVFVSKFVSLLQNFVVAAEKQPIDNSQFRETCSQATALLLDHMVSDSRANLEGFSQLIRLLCWCPAYISTPDAMETGIYIWTWLVSAAPSLGPLVLAELVDAWLWTIDTKRGLFASDMNYCGPDAKLRPHLIAGEPEAPPEKDPVEAIIAHRLWLGFFIDRFEVVRHDSIEQLLLLGRMLQGTMKSPAHFSHHPAATGTFFTAMLLGLKFCSCQSQSNLQKCNMGLQLLEDRVYR
;
A
#
# COMPACT_ATOMS: atom_id res chain seq x y z
N MET A 1 -36.96 -31.53 -16.27
CA MET A 1 -36.82 -31.26 -17.72
C MET A 1 -38.15 -31.18 -18.46
N CYS A 2 -38.93 -32.25 -18.65
CA CYS A 2 -40.21 -32.17 -19.40
C CYS A 2 -41.20 -31.15 -18.81
N CYS A 3 -41.38 -31.11 -17.49
CA CYS A 3 -42.22 -30.12 -16.83
C CYS A 3 -41.71 -28.68 -17.01
N GLN A 4 -40.39 -28.46 -17.00
CA GLN A 4 -39.80 -27.12 -17.22
C GLN A 4 -40.03 -26.64 -18.67
N ALA A 5 -39.86 -27.54 -19.64
CA ALA A 5 -40.16 -27.25 -21.05
C ALA A 5 -41.66 -26.93 -21.24
N ALA A 6 -42.55 -27.67 -20.59
CA ALA A 6 -43.98 -27.41 -20.62
C ALA A 6 -44.34 -26.03 -20.02
N VAL A 7 -43.74 -25.66 -18.89
CA VAL A 7 -43.89 -24.31 -18.30
C VAL A 7 -43.44 -23.23 -19.29
N GLY A 8 -42.28 -23.41 -19.92
CA GLY A 8 -41.77 -22.46 -20.91
C GLY A 8 -42.68 -22.30 -22.14
N VAL A 9 -43.27 -23.39 -22.64
CA VAL A 9 -44.22 -23.35 -23.75
C VAL A 9 -45.53 -22.67 -23.34
N LEU A 10 -46.05 -22.99 -22.15
CA LEU A 10 -47.29 -22.39 -21.63
C LEU A 10 -47.14 -20.88 -21.43
N VAL A 11 -46.06 -20.43 -20.81
CA VAL A 11 -45.81 -19.00 -20.58
C VAL A 11 -45.70 -18.23 -21.91
N ARG A 12 -44.96 -18.78 -22.89
CA ARG A 12 -44.84 -18.16 -24.22
C ARG A 12 -46.18 -18.09 -24.94
N SER A 13 -46.94 -19.19 -24.95
CA SER A 13 -48.25 -19.27 -25.62
C SER A 13 -49.25 -18.28 -25.05
N VAL A 14 -49.24 -18.12 -23.73
CA VAL A 14 -50.12 -17.21 -23.00
C VAL A 14 -49.72 -15.74 -23.19
N SER A 15 -48.40 -15.45 -23.28
CA SER A 15 -47.90 -14.10 -23.51
C SER A 15 -48.23 -13.53 -24.91
N THR A 16 -48.51 -14.40 -25.89
CA THR A 16 -48.83 -14.03 -27.27
C THR A 16 -50.33 -13.89 -27.56
N MET A 17 -51.21 -14.06 -26.56
CA MET A 17 -52.67 -14.01 -26.77
C MET A 17 -53.26 -12.59 -26.66
N ASP A 18 -54.21 -12.26 -27.53
CA ASP A 18 -54.88 -10.96 -27.64
C ASP A 18 -55.53 -10.46 -26.34
N THR A 19 -55.47 -9.13 -26.12
CA THR A 19 -55.72 -8.46 -24.83
C THR A 19 -57.19 -8.35 -24.42
N ASP A 20 -58.14 -8.43 -25.37
CA ASP A 20 -59.52 -7.95 -25.17
C ASP A 20 -60.59 -9.03 -24.97
N ILE A 21 -60.21 -10.31 -24.88
CA ILE A 21 -61.17 -11.42 -24.81
C ILE A 21 -61.33 -11.95 -23.37
N LYS A 22 -62.56 -12.01 -22.85
CA LYS A 22 -62.87 -12.56 -21.50
C LYS A 22 -62.31 -13.98 -21.29
N SER A 23 -62.35 -14.83 -22.31
CA SER A 23 -61.79 -16.19 -22.27
C SER A 23 -60.28 -16.23 -22.04
N SER A 24 -59.54 -15.21 -22.52
CA SER A 24 -58.09 -15.16 -22.34
C SER A 24 -57.70 -14.79 -20.90
N LYS A 25 -58.53 -14.00 -20.20
CA LYS A 25 -58.37 -13.72 -18.76
C LYS A 25 -58.65 -14.95 -17.90
N ASP A 26 -59.70 -15.71 -18.21
CA ASP A 26 -60.06 -16.93 -17.47
C ASP A 26 -58.97 -18.01 -17.60
N MET A 27 -58.42 -18.21 -18.81
CA MET A 27 -57.29 -19.13 -19.03
C MET A 27 -56.02 -18.73 -18.30
N LEU A 28 -55.74 -17.43 -18.21
CA LEU A 28 -54.61 -16.89 -17.45
C LEU A 28 -54.74 -17.14 -15.95
N GLN A 29 -55.92 -16.87 -15.38
CA GLN A 29 -56.21 -17.13 -13.98
C GLN A 29 -56.09 -18.62 -13.66
N GLN A 30 -56.60 -19.47 -14.55
CA GLN A 30 -56.50 -20.92 -14.41
C GLN A 30 -55.03 -21.36 -14.46
N THR A 31 -54.26 -20.96 -15.47
CA THR A 31 -52.83 -21.30 -15.61
C THR A 31 -52.01 -20.85 -14.40
N LEU A 32 -52.27 -19.64 -13.90
CA LEU A 32 -51.64 -19.11 -12.68
C LEU A 32 -51.96 -19.98 -11.46
N ALA A 33 -53.21 -20.42 -11.30
CA ALA A 33 -53.62 -21.32 -10.23
C ALA A 33 -52.90 -22.68 -10.32
N TRP A 34 -52.77 -23.26 -11.51
CA TRP A 34 -52.01 -24.50 -11.72
C TRP A 34 -50.54 -24.35 -11.33
N PHE A 35 -49.90 -23.24 -11.70
CA PHE A 35 -48.50 -22.99 -11.35
C PHE A 35 -48.33 -22.83 -9.85
N ILE A 36 -49.23 -22.12 -9.17
CA ILE A 36 -49.17 -21.96 -7.71
C ILE A 36 -49.34 -23.32 -7.01
N GLU A 37 -50.25 -24.16 -7.47
CA GLU A 37 -50.47 -25.48 -6.86
C GLU A 37 -49.31 -26.44 -7.10
N ALA A 38 -48.73 -26.44 -8.31
CA ALA A 38 -47.52 -27.18 -8.61
C ALA A 38 -46.33 -26.70 -7.75
N THR A 39 -46.25 -25.39 -7.51
CA THR A 39 -45.22 -24.79 -6.66
C THR A 39 -45.40 -25.21 -5.19
N LYS A 40 -46.63 -25.19 -4.65
CA LYS A 40 -46.92 -25.71 -3.31
C LYS A 40 -46.54 -27.19 -3.17
N SER A 41 -46.83 -27.98 -4.20
CA SER A 41 -46.47 -29.40 -4.23
C SER A 41 -44.95 -29.62 -4.17
N CYS A 42 -44.16 -28.73 -4.79
CA CYS A 42 -42.70 -28.77 -4.68
C CYS A 42 -42.21 -28.50 -3.24
N ILE A 43 -42.87 -27.59 -2.51
CA ILE A 43 -42.53 -27.27 -1.11
C ILE A 43 -42.85 -28.45 -0.18
N LEU A 44 -44.02 -29.08 -0.37
CA LEU A 44 -44.49 -30.19 0.44
C LEU A 44 -43.81 -31.53 0.09
N SER A 45 -43.11 -31.59 -1.04
CA SER A 45 -42.44 -32.80 -1.52
C SER A 45 -41.30 -33.24 -0.61
N SER A 46 -41.11 -34.55 -0.49
CA SER A 46 -39.91 -35.16 0.12
C SER A 46 -38.65 -34.90 -0.71
N TRP A 47 -38.77 -34.51 -1.97
CA TRP A 47 -37.67 -34.24 -2.89
C TRP A 47 -37.24 -32.78 -2.94
N ARG A 48 -37.80 -31.93 -2.08
CA ARG A 48 -37.56 -30.47 -2.07
C ARG A 48 -36.09 -30.05 -1.94
N LYS A 49 -35.24 -30.90 -1.34
CA LYS A 49 -33.79 -30.67 -1.17
C LYS A 49 -32.95 -31.09 -2.40
N LEU A 50 -33.57 -31.69 -3.42
CA LEU A 50 -32.88 -32.06 -4.65
C LEU A 50 -32.80 -30.84 -5.58
N LYS A 51 -31.62 -30.59 -6.14
CA LYS A 51 -31.38 -29.51 -7.11
C LYS A 51 -32.39 -29.48 -8.27
N ILE A 52 -32.83 -30.65 -8.74
CA ILE A 52 -33.81 -30.77 -9.83
C ILE A 52 -35.19 -30.21 -9.40
N CYS A 53 -35.58 -30.42 -8.13
CA CYS A 53 -36.82 -29.88 -7.58
C CYS A 53 -36.71 -28.36 -7.37
N GLU A 54 -35.55 -27.87 -6.93
CA GLU A 54 -35.25 -26.44 -6.81
C GLU A 54 -35.31 -25.74 -8.18
N GLU A 55 -34.70 -26.32 -9.22
CA GLU A 55 -34.74 -25.79 -10.59
C GLU A 55 -36.17 -25.77 -11.16
N LEU A 56 -36.97 -26.81 -10.90
CA LEU A 56 -38.38 -26.83 -11.30
C LEU A 56 -39.18 -25.74 -10.57
N PHE A 57 -38.97 -25.61 -9.27
CA PHE A 57 -39.59 -24.58 -8.43
C PHE A 57 -39.28 -23.17 -8.95
N CYS A 58 -37.99 -22.85 -9.17
CA CYS A 58 -37.57 -21.57 -9.75
C CYS A 58 -38.20 -21.32 -11.13
N THR A 59 -38.32 -22.36 -11.97
CA THR A 59 -38.96 -22.24 -13.29
C THR A 59 -40.46 -21.91 -13.17
N LEU A 60 -41.17 -22.55 -12.24
CA LEU A 60 -42.57 -22.27 -11.96
C LEU A 60 -42.77 -20.84 -11.42
N LEU A 61 -41.94 -20.38 -10.48
CA LEU A 61 -42.00 -19.03 -9.95
C LEU A 61 -41.72 -17.97 -11.03
N ASN A 62 -40.72 -18.18 -11.87
CA ASN A 62 -40.45 -17.30 -13.01
C ASN A 62 -41.65 -17.24 -13.97
N GLY A 63 -42.32 -18.38 -14.20
CA GLY A 63 -43.56 -18.43 -14.99
C GLY A 63 -44.70 -17.62 -14.36
N ILE A 64 -44.89 -17.72 -13.03
CA ILE A 64 -45.85 -16.92 -12.26
C ILE A 64 -45.55 -15.42 -12.42
N SER A 65 -44.29 -15.01 -12.27
CA SER A 65 -43.85 -13.62 -12.43
C SER A 65 -44.16 -13.10 -13.85
N GLN A 66 -43.73 -13.84 -14.88
CA GLN A 66 -43.94 -13.45 -16.29
C GLN A 66 -45.42 -13.34 -16.68
N ILE A 67 -46.26 -14.29 -16.23
CA ILE A 67 -47.70 -14.26 -16.46
C ILE A 67 -48.32 -13.01 -15.83
N THR A 68 -47.90 -12.68 -14.60
CA THR A 68 -48.43 -11.53 -13.84
C THR A 68 -48.07 -10.19 -14.50
N VAL A 69 -46.85 -10.09 -15.03
CA VAL A 69 -46.35 -8.89 -15.71
C VAL A 69 -46.98 -8.69 -17.10
N SER A 70 -47.26 -9.77 -17.84
CA SER A 70 -47.69 -9.75 -19.25
C SER A 70 -48.93 -8.90 -19.57
N ARG A 71 -49.81 -8.66 -18.57
CA ARG A 71 -51.06 -7.88 -18.74
C ARG A 71 -51.15 -6.65 -17.84
N GLY A 72 -50.03 -6.00 -17.59
CA GLY A 72 -50.00 -4.66 -16.99
C GLY A 72 -50.59 -4.55 -15.59
N GLY A 73 -50.72 -5.66 -14.84
CA GLY A 73 -51.18 -5.67 -13.46
C GLY A 73 -52.61 -6.16 -13.21
N GLN A 74 -53.40 -6.48 -14.25
CA GLN A 74 -54.81 -6.90 -14.07
C GLN A 74 -54.98 -8.19 -13.24
N LEU A 75 -53.95 -9.04 -13.18
CA LEU A 75 -53.95 -10.31 -12.44
C LEU A 75 -53.32 -10.18 -11.04
N LEU A 76 -52.79 -9.02 -10.67
CA LEU A 76 -52.16 -8.78 -9.37
C LEU A 76 -53.10 -9.08 -8.18
N PRO A 77 -54.39 -8.68 -8.16
CA PRO A 77 -55.30 -9.01 -7.06
C PRO A 77 -55.53 -10.52 -6.94
N VAL A 78 -55.56 -11.22 -8.07
CA VAL A 78 -55.79 -12.68 -8.14
C VAL A 78 -54.57 -13.46 -7.68
N LEU A 79 -53.36 -12.90 -7.83
CA LEU A 79 -52.10 -13.51 -7.40
C LEU A 79 -51.77 -13.28 -5.92
N LEU A 80 -51.95 -12.07 -5.40
CA LEU A 80 -51.47 -11.72 -4.06
C LEU A 80 -52.17 -12.54 -2.95
N ILE A 81 -53.43 -12.94 -3.19
CA ILE A 81 -54.20 -13.81 -2.27
C ILE A 81 -53.55 -15.20 -2.14
N PRO A 82 -53.31 -15.97 -3.21
CA PRO A 82 -52.67 -17.29 -3.15
C PRO A 82 -51.14 -17.25 -2.98
N LEU A 83 -50.48 -16.12 -3.23
CA LEU A 83 -49.06 -15.93 -2.97
C LEU A 83 -48.74 -15.95 -1.46
N LYS A 84 -49.62 -15.36 -0.62
CA LYS A 84 -49.46 -15.35 0.84
C LYS A 84 -49.25 -16.76 1.44
N PRO A 85 -50.16 -17.75 1.25
CA PRO A 85 -49.98 -19.09 1.81
C PRO A 85 -48.77 -19.83 1.19
N LEU A 86 -48.38 -19.50 -0.04
CA LEU A 86 -47.17 -20.05 -0.65
C LEU A 86 -45.91 -19.59 0.08
N VAL A 87 -45.82 -18.28 0.37
CA VAL A 87 -44.74 -17.67 1.14
C VAL A 87 -44.67 -18.29 2.55
N VAL A 88 -45.81 -18.37 3.25
CA VAL A 88 -45.88 -18.93 4.61
C VAL A 88 -45.51 -20.41 4.63
N SER A 89 -45.98 -21.20 3.66
CA SER A 89 -45.61 -22.62 3.53
C SER A 89 -44.10 -22.79 3.33
N THR A 90 -43.48 -21.93 2.53
CA THR A 90 -42.02 -21.93 2.35
C THR A 90 -41.29 -21.60 3.65
N CYS A 91 -41.77 -20.60 4.40
CA CYS A 91 -41.24 -20.25 5.72
C CYS A 91 -41.41 -21.36 6.77
N SER A 92 -42.40 -22.24 6.63
CA SER A 92 -42.59 -23.40 7.53
C SER A 92 -41.58 -24.51 7.33
N GLN A 93 -40.98 -24.59 6.13
CA GLN A 93 -40.09 -25.68 5.72
C GLN A 93 -38.61 -25.29 5.70
N ALA A 94 -38.27 -24.01 5.90
CA ALA A 94 -36.90 -23.52 5.85
C ALA A 94 -36.11 -23.93 7.11
N ASP A 95 -35.02 -24.66 6.89
CA ASP A 95 -34.15 -25.18 7.96
C ASP A 95 -33.55 -24.02 8.78
N MET A 96 -33.70 -24.08 10.11
CA MET A 96 -33.27 -23.05 11.06
C MET A 96 -31.75 -22.96 11.29
N ALA A 97 -30.98 -23.96 10.84
CA ALA A 97 -29.63 -24.22 11.34
C ALA A 97 -28.48 -23.60 10.53
N GLY A 98 -28.77 -22.91 9.41
CA GLY A 98 -27.74 -22.37 8.50
C GLY A 98 -27.78 -20.85 8.32
N SER A 99 -26.61 -20.24 8.08
CA SER A 99 -26.47 -18.82 7.73
C SER A 99 -27.00 -18.50 6.33
N SER A 100 -26.98 -19.44 5.39
CA SER A 100 -27.59 -19.32 4.06
C SER A 100 -29.04 -19.85 4.04
N PRO A 101 -30.02 -19.09 3.52
CA PRO A 101 -31.35 -19.64 3.32
C PRO A 101 -31.29 -20.78 2.27
N GLY A 102 -32.18 -21.77 2.38
CA GLY A 102 -32.30 -22.78 1.32
C GLY A 102 -32.76 -22.15 -0.01
N ALA A 103 -32.40 -22.75 -1.14
CA ALA A 103 -32.66 -22.20 -2.49
C ALA A 103 -34.15 -21.86 -2.74
N LEU A 104 -35.08 -22.65 -2.17
CA LEU A 104 -36.52 -22.39 -2.24
C LEU A 104 -36.92 -21.07 -1.56
N PHE A 105 -36.31 -20.75 -0.42
CA PHE A 105 -36.57 -19.49 0.30
C PHE A 105 -36.08 -18.29 -0.52
N GLU A 106 -34.86 -18.36 -1.05
CA GLU A 106 -34.31 -17.29 -1.91
C GLU A 106 -35.16 -17.06 -3.16
N ALA A 107 -35.62 -18.13 -3.81
CA ALA A 107 -36.49 -18.03 -4.98
C ALA A 107 -37.84 -17.38 -4.66
N VAL A 108 -38.42 -17.66 -3.48
CA VAL A 108 -39.67 -17.01 -3.02
C VAL A 108 -39.46 -15.55 -2.64
N VAL A 109 -38.35 -15.21 -1.98
CA VAL A 109 -37.97 -13.80 -1.72
C VAL A 109 -37.88 -13.05 -3.04
N LYS A 110 -37.14 -13.60 -4.02
CA LYS A 110 -36.96 -12.98 -5.34
C LYS A 110 -38.29 -12.75 -6.05
N LEU A 111 -39.13 -13.79 -6.13
CA LEU A 111 -40.46 -13.66 -6.73
C LEU A 111 -41.30 -12.59 -6.01
N SER A 112 -41.30 -12.61 -4.68
CA SER A 112 -42.06 -11.64 -3.88
C SER A 112 -41.57 -10.22 -4.15
N CYS A 113 -40.26 -10.01 -4.30
CA CYS A 113 -39.70 -8.72 -4.68
C CYS A 113 -40.13 -8.28 -6.07
N GLU A 114 -40.04 -9.15 -7.08
CA GLU A 114 -40.48 -8.85 -8.45
C GLU A 114 -41.96 -8.47 -8.52
N ILE A 115 -42.81 -9.22 -7.82
CA ILE A 115 -44.26 -8.95 -7.75
C ILE A 115 -44.55 -7.65 -7.00
N ILE A 116 -43.88 -7.41 -5.86
CA ILE A 116 -44.03 -6.18 -5.08
C ILE A 116 -43.57 -4.98 -5.89
N GLU A 117 -42.42 -5.06 -6.57
CA GLU A 117 -41.86 -3.98 -7.38
C GLU A 117 -42.77 -3.63 -8.56
N PHE A 118 -43.24 -4.65 -9.29
CA PHE A 118 -44.20 -4.48 -10.38
C PHE A 118 -45.53 -3.90 -9.87
N GLY A 119 -46.08 -4.49 -8.81
CA GLY A 119 -47.33 -4.06 -8.19
C GLY A 119 -47.27 -2.65 -7.61
N TRP A 120 -46.10 -2.22 -7.14
CA TRP A 120 -45.88 -0.89 -6.56
C TRP A 120 -46.32 0.26 -7.49
N THR A 121 -46.14 0.06 -8.80
CA THR A 121 -46.48 1.07 -9.82
C THR A 121 -47.90 0.93 -10.36
N LYS A 122 -48.54 -0.22 -10.15
CA LYS A 122 -49.85 -0.57 -10.72
C LYS A 122 -50.99 -0.43 -9.74
N ASP A 123 -50.83 -0.97 -8.53
CA ASP A 123 -51.83 -0.91 -7.46
C ASP A 123 -51.12 -0.98 -6.10
N ARG A 124 -50.80 0.20 -5.56
CA ARG A 124 -50.09 0.35 -4.29
C ARG A 124 -50.90 -0.19 -3.10
N ALA A 125 -52.22 0.00 -3.09
CA ALA A 125 -53.07 -0.39 -1.96
C ALA A 125 -53.08 -1.91 -1.75
N LEU A 126 -53.06 -2.69 -2.84
CA LEU A 126 -52.98 -4.15 -2.76
C LEU A 126 -51.62 -4.64 -2.27
N VAL A 127 -50.54 -3.98 -2.68
CA VAL A 127 -49.19 -4.30 -2.23
C VAL A 127 -49.02 -3.97 -0.75
N ASP A 128 -49.47 -2.79 -0.31
CA ASP A 128 -49.44 -2.39 1.12
C ASP A 128 -50.23 -3.40 1.96
N THR A 129 -51.41 -3.80 1.50
CA THR A 129 -52.24 -4.83 2.16
C THR A 129 -51.52 -6.19 2.22
N PHE A 130 -50.83 -6.59 1.15
CA PHE A 130 -50.09 -7.84 1.11
C PHE A 130 -48.91 -7.86 2.10
N VAL A 131 -48.10 -6.79 2.11
CA VAL A 131 -46.96 -6.64 3.03
C VAL A 131 -47.45 -6.63 4.48
N MET A 132 -48.50 -5.86 4.80
CA MET A 132 -49.06 -5.82 6.16
C MET A 132 -49.67 -7.17 6.59
N ARG A 133 -50.28 -7.93 5.67
CA ARG A 133 -50.78 -9.28 5.97
C ARG A 133 -49.68 -10.30 6.20
N LEU A 134 -48.51 -10.14 5.58
CA LEU A 134 -47.33 -10.95 5.89
C LEU A 134 -46.76 -10.54 7.25
N ALA A 135 -46.68 -9.22 7.51
CA ALA A 135 -46.18 -8.69 8.77
C ALA A 135 -47.08 -9.02 9.97
N ALA A 136 -48.37 -9.26 9.76
CA ALA A 136 -49.29 -9.74 10.79
C ALA A 136 -48.86 -11.08 11.43
N TYR A 137 -48.13 -11.94 10.71
CA TYR A 137 -47.58 -13.19 11.28
C TYR A 137 -46.48 -12.95 12.32
N VAL A 138 -45.90 -11.75 12.36
CA VAL A 138 -44.97 -11.34 13.43
C VAL A 138 -45.74 -11.11 14.74
N ARG A 139 -47.01 -10.65 14.65
CA ARG A 139 -47.91 -10.29 15.77
C ARG A 139 -48.76 -11.42 16.32
N GLU A 140 -48.96 -12.49 15.58
CA GLU A 140 -49.85 -13.58 15.98
C GLU A 140 -49.37 -14.12 17.34
N ARG A 141 -50.19 -13.98 18.40
CA ARG A 141 -49.90 -14.55 19.73
C ARG A 141 -50.14 -16.06 19.69
N ASN A 142 -49.39 -16.80 20.50
CA ASN A 142 -49.63 -18.24 20.71
C ASN A 142 -50.93 -18.43 21.50
N ASP A 143 -52.09 -18.35 20.85
CA ASP A 143 -53.39 -18.62 21.49
C ASP A 143 -53.75 -20.12 21.49
N TYR A 144 -52.78 -21.03 21.35
CA TYR A 144 -53.02 -22.48 21.29
C TYR A 144 -52.63 -23.27 22.54
N GLU A 145 -52.23 -22.62 23.64
CA GLU A 145 -51.94 -23.31 24.91
C GLU A 145 -52.79 -22.77 26.07
N GLU A 146 -54.10 -23.04 26.01
CA GLU A 146 -54.87 -23.32 27.23
C GLU A 146 -55.48 -24.71 27.12
N GLU A 147 -54.66 -25.73 26.81
CA GLU A 147 -54.99 -27.12 27.17
C GLU A 147 -53.72 -27.97 27.22
N ASP A 148 -53.37 -28.34 28.45
CA ASP A 148 -52.42 -29.38 28.88
C ASP A 148 -50.97 -28.97 29.20
N GLY A 149 -50.61 -29.19 30.47
CA GLY A 149 -49.38 -28.70 31.10
C GLY A 149 -48.13 -29.51 30.76
N LYS A 150 -47.51 -29.24 29.61
CA LYS A 150 -46.14 -29.69 29.29
C LYS A 150 -45.28 -28.58 28.67
N GLY A 151 -44.43 -27.98 29.50
CA GLY A 151 -43.14 -27.37 29.15
C GLY A 151 -43.06 -26.45 27.92
N LYS A 152 -43.15 -25.12 28.15
CA LYS A 152 -42.74 -24.00 27.28
C LYS A 152 -42.19 -24.43 25.90
N GLU A 153 -43.08 -24.57 24.92
CA GLU A 153 -42.73 -24.95 23.56
C GLU A 153 -41.88 -23.89 22.83
N ALA A 154 -41.03 -24.37 21.92
CA ALA A 154 -40.13 -23.56 21.10
C ALA A 154 -40.90 -22.54 20.23
N VAL A 155 -40.34 -21.33 20.07
CA VAL A 155 -40.87 -20.30 19.16
C VAL A 155 -41.14 -20.93 17.78
N PRO A 156 -42.33 -20.74 17.17
CA PRO A 156 -42.64 -21.34 15.88
C PRO A 156 -41.63 -20.93 14.81
N VAL A 157 -40.98 -21.92 14.18
CA VAL A 157 -40.00 -21.76 13.08
C VAL A 157 -40.51 -20.82 11.99
N ILE A 158 -41.81 -20.86 11.72
CA ILE A 158 -42.50 -20.01 10.76
C ILE A 158 -42.28 -18.52 11.08
N ARG A 159 -42.42 -18.10 12.35
CA ARG A 159 -42.28 -16.68 12.73
C ARG A 159 -40.86 -16.17 12.49
N LEU A 160 -39.86 -16.97 12.83
CA LEU A 160 -38.44 -16.62 12.65
C LEU A 160 -38.09 -16.47 11.15
N ASN A 161 -38.63 -17.35 10.32
CA ASN A 161 -38.43 -17.30 8.87
C ASN A 161 -39.23 -16.18 8.19
N VAL A 162 -40.42 -15.82 8.69
CA VAL A 162 -41.17 -14.65 8.21
C VAL A 162 -40.44 -13.34 8.54
N ILE A 163 -39.87 -13.20 9.75
CA ILE A 163 -39.05 -12.02 10.10
C ILE A 163 -37.85 -11.89 9.15
N ARG A 164 -37.15 -12.99 8.88
CA ARG A 164 -36.05 -13.03 7.90
C ARG A 164 -36.54 -12.61 6.51
N LEU A 165 -37.67 -13.15 6.06
CA LEU A 165 -38.25 -12.83 4.75
C LEU A 165 -38.53 -11.33 4.63
N LEU A 166 -39.21 -10.75 5.63
CA LEU A 166 -39.55 -9.32 5.63
C LEU A 166 -38.31 -8.42 5.61
N ALA A 167 -37.24 -8.80 6.33
CA ALA A 167 -35.96 -8.09 6.27
C ALA A 167 -35.30 -8.18 4.89
N GLU A 168 -35.27 -9.37 4.26
CA GLU A 168 -34.75 -9.54 2.90
C GLU A 168 -35.59 -8.77 1.87
N LEU A 169 -36.92 -8.69 2.03
CA LEU A 169 -37.77 -7.85 1.19
C LEU A 169 -37.36 -6.38 1.28
N CYS A 170 -37.11 -5.85 2.48
CA CYS A 170 -36.61 -4.48 2.66
C CYS A 170 -35.29 -4.27 1.90
N VAL A 171 -34.35 -5.22 2.03
CA VAL A 171 -33.01 -5.13 1.43
C VAL A 171 -33.06 -5.22 -0.10
N CYS A 172 -33.87 -6.12 -0.65
CA CYS A 172 -34.02 -6.29 -2.09
C CYS A 172 -34.77 -5.13 -2.74
N LEU A 173 -35.84 -4.63 -2.11
CA LEU A 173 -36.68 -3.58 -2.68
C LEU A 173 -36.06 -2.19 -2.56
N LYS A 174 -35.27 -1.91 -1.52
CA LYS A 174 -34.65 -0.60 -1.26
C LYS A 174 -35.63 0.58 -1.37
N LYS A 175 -36.84 0.43 -0.82
CA LYS A 175 -37.87 1.48 -0.74
C LYS A 175 -38.12 1.87 0.70
N TRP A 176 -38.01 3.15 1.02
CA TRP A 176 -38.16 3.66 2.39
C TRP A 176 -39.59 3.45 2.91
N GLU A 177 -40.60 3.45 2.05
CA GLU A 177 -42.00 3.24 2.43
C GLU A 177 -42.26 1.81 2.91
N VAL A 178 -41.57 0.81 2.32
CA VAL A 178 -41.66 -0.58 2.76
C VAL A 178 -41.02 -0.73 4.14
N VAL A 179 -39.88 -0.07 4.34
CA VAL A 179 -39.18 -0.03 5.63
C VAL A 179 -40.05 0.63 6.69
N ASP A 180 -40.70 1.75 6.39
CA ASP A 180 -41.59 2.47 7.31
C ASP A 180 -42.84 1.66 7.71
N MET A 181 -43.27 0.69 6.89
CA MET A 181 -44.33 -0.25 7.25
C MET A 181 -43.85 -1.39 8.16
N ILE A 182 -42.63 -1.90 7.93
CA ILE A 182 -42.14 -3.14 8.57
C ILE A 182 -41.36 -2.85 9.86
N LEU A 183 -40.47 -1.85 9.86
CA LEU A 183 -39.57 -1.58 10.98
C LEU A 183 -40.29 -1.28 12.31
N PRO A 184 -41.36 -0.47 12.36
CA PRO A 184 -42.08 -0.22 13.61
C PRO A 184 -42.61 -1.50 14.25
N LEU A 185 -43.01 -2.49 13.43
CA LEU A 185 -43.46 -3.79 13.92
C LEU A 185 -42.32 -4.56 14.58
N PHE A 186 -41.13 -4.55 13.99
CA PHE A 186 -39.97 -5.20 14.60
C PHE A 186 -39.57 -4.54 15.93
N ILE A 187 -39.61 -3.21 15.99
CA ILE A 187 -39.27 -2.44 17.20
C ILE A 187 -40.28 -2.72 18.32
N GLU A 188 -41.58 -2.64 18.04
CA GLU A 188 -42.67 -2.90 19.00
C GLU A 188 -42.53 -4.30 19.65
N HIS A 189 -42.22 -5.33 18.86
CA HIS A 189 -42.06 -6.70 19.40
C HIS A 189 -40.80 -6.87 20.24
N LEU A 190 -39.75 -6.12 19.91
CA LEU A 190 -38.49 -6.16 20.65
C LEU A 190 -38.61 -5.46 22.02
N GLU A 191 -39.42 -4.40 22.12
CA GLU A 191 -39.60 -3.60 23.34
C GLU A 191 -40.74 -4.12 24.24
N GLU A 192 -41.90 -4.48 23.68
CA GLU A 192 -43.14 -4.74 24.45
C GLU A 192 -43.67 -6.20 24.35
N GLY A 193 -43.03 -7.08 23.57
CA GLY A 193 -43.49 -8.45 23.30
C GLY A 193 -42.68 -9.59 23.93
N ASP A 194 -42.90 -10.82 23.44
CA ASP A 194 -42.19 -12.05 23.87
C ASP A 194 -40.66 -11.97 23.66
N ALA A 195 -40.20 -11.10 22.75
CA ALA A 195 -38.80 -10.85 22.45
C ALA A 195 -38.14 -9.81 23.39
N SER A 196 -38.85 -9.27 24.38
CA SER A 196 -38.29 -8.39 25.41
C SER A 196 -37.23 -9.10 26.28
N SER A 197 -37.34 -10.43 26.43
CA SER A 197 -36.38 -11.28 27.12
C SER A 197 -35.43 -12.02 26.14
N PRO A 198 -34.23 -12.45 26.56
CA PRO A 198 -33.30 -13.21 25.70
C PRO A 198 -33.97 -14.46 25.12
N SER A 199 -34.09 -14.53 23.79
CA SER A 199 -34.75 -15.61 23.06
C SER A 199 -34.25 -15.68 21.61
N SER A 200 -34.44 -16.82 20.94
CA SER A 200 -34.12 -16.96 19.51
C SER A 200 -34.90 -15.97 18.62
N LEU A 201 -36.10 -15.57 19.04
CA LEU A 201 -36.91 -14.52 18.43
C LEU A 201 -36.23 -13.15 18.52
N ARG A 202 -35.72 -12.81 19.71
CA ARG A 202 -34.97 -11.56 19.94
C ARG A 202 -33.74 -11.48 19.05
N LEU A 203 -32.95 -12.54 18.99
CA LEU A 203 -31.76 -12.59 18.13
C LEU A 203 -32.11 -12.37 16.66
N ARG A 204 -33.21 -12.98 16.18
CA ARG A 204 -33.67 -12.84 14.80
C ARG A 204 -34.17 -11.43 14.48
N LEU A 205 -34.88 -10.80 15.40
CA LEU A 205 -35.35 -9.42 15.25
C LEU A 205 -34.17 -8.43 15.20
N LEU A 206 -33.15 -8.62 16.03
CA LEU A 206 -31.95 -7.78 16.00
C LEU A 206 -31.17 -7.91 14.69
N ASP A 207 -31.02 -9.13 14.17
CA ASP A 207 -30.44 -9.36 12.82
C ASP A 207 -31.27 -8.64 11.74
N ALA A 208 -32.60 -8.79 11.75
CA ALA A 208 -33.50 -8.14 10.81
C ALA A 208 -33.41 -6.60 10.87
N ILE A 209 -33.40 -6.02 12.07
CA ILE A 209 -33.26 -4.57 12.29
C ILE A 209 -31.90 -4.09 11.75
N SER A 210 -30.83 -4.83 11.98
CA SER A 210 -29.50 -4.46 11.46
C SER A 210 -29.46 -4.46 9.92
N ARG A 211 -30.06 -5.46 9.26
CA ARG A 211 -30.19 -5.52 7.79
C ARG A 211 -30.95 -4.32 7.22
N VAL A 212 -32.03 -3.92 7.90
CA VAL A 212 -32.81 -2.74 7.52
C VAL A 212 -32.01 -1.45 7.71
N ALA A 213 -31.28 -1.32 8.83
CA ALA A 213 -30.46 -0.15 9.12
C ALA A 213 -29.36 0.10 8.07
N CYS A 214 -28.81 -0.98 7.49
CA CYS A 214 -27.79 -0.91 6.43
C CYS A 214 -28.25 -0.19 5.17
N LEU A 215 -29.56 -0.07 4.94
CA LEU A 215 -30.10 0.61 3.75
C LEU A 215 -29.90 2.13 3.78
N GLY A 216 -29.61 2.71 4.96
CA GLY A 216 -29.25 4.11 5.09
C GLY A 216 -30.42 5.09 4.88
N PHE A 217 -31.68 4.70 5.08
CA PHE A 217 -32.77 5.67 5.14
C PHE A 217 -32.77 6.38 6.50
N GLU A 218 -32.57 7.71 6.52
CA GLU A 218 -32.19 8.48 7.72
C GLU A 218 -33.03 8.15 8.97
N LYS A 219 -34.37 8.08 8.86
CA LYS A 219 -35.27 7.80 9.98
C LYS A 219 -35.07 6.37 10.51
N SER A 220 -35.24 5.38 9.64
CA SER A 220 -35.13 3.95 9.98
C SER A 220 -33.74 3.58 10.52
N TYR A 221 -32.68 4.16 9.94
CA TYR A 221 -31.31 3.99 10.39
C TYR A 221 -31.14 4.55 11.81
N ARG A 222 -31.58 5.79 12.07
CA ARG A 222 -31.43 6.40 13.41
C ARG A 222 -32.19 5.61 14.49
N GLU A 223 -33.44 5.23 14.21
CA GLU A 223 -34.26 4.44 15.14
C GLU A 223 -33.60 3.09 15.45
N SER A 224 -33.15 2.37 14.42
CA SER A 224 -32.49 1.06 14.55
C SER A 224 -31.20 1.14 15.35
N ILE A 225 -30.33 2.12 15.06
CA ILE A 225 -29.04 2.26 15.74
C ILE A 225 -29.23 2.67 17.20
N VAL A 226 -30.15 3.59 17.51
CA VAL A 226 -30.44 3.97 18.91
C VAL A 226 -30.92 2.77 19.70
N LEU A 227 -31.80 1.96 19.14
CA LEU A 227 -32.34 0.77 19.78
C LEU A 227 -31.27 -0.32 19.98
N MET A 228 -30.44 -0.60 18.97
CA MET A 228 -29.33 -1.55 19.10
C MET A 228 -28.31 -1.09 20.15
N THR A 229 -27.99 0.20 20.16
CA THR A 229 -27.07 0.83 21.15
C THR A 229 -27.61 0.67 22.57
N ARG A 230 -28.89 0.99 22.79
CA ARG A 230 -29.57 0.82 24.08
C ARG A 230 -29.56 -0.64 24.51
N SER A 231 -29.95 -1.55 23.62
CA SER A 231 -29.96 -3.00 23.87
C SER A 231 -28.59 -3.50 24.31
N TYR A 232 -27.51 -3.09 23.61
CA TYR A 232 -26.16 -3.48 23.98
C TYR A 232 -25.78 -2.96 25.38
N LEU A 233 -26.01 -1.68 25.66
CA LEU A 233 -25.69 -1.07 26.95
C LEU A 233 -26.47 -1.68 28.11
N ASP A 234 -27.74 -2.00 27.93
CA ASP A 234 -28.57 -2.63 28.96
C ASP A 234 -28.04 -4.02 29.34
N LYS A 235 -27.58 -4.81 28.35
CA LYS A 235 -26.91 -6.10 28.61
C LYS A 235 -25.58 -5.93 29.32
N VAL A 236 -24.78 -4.94 28.92
CA VAL A 236 -23.52 -4.61 29.59
C VAL A 236 -23.78 -4.21 31.06
N LYS A 237 -24.84 -3.44 31.33
CA LYS A 237 -25.27 -3.02 32.68
C LYS A 237 -25.87 -4.15 33.52
N ALA A 238 -26.50 -5.16 32.93
CA ALA A 238 -27.10 -6.28 33.67
C ALA A 238 -26.06 -7.23 34.32
N LEU A 239 -24.88 -7.39 33.73
CA LEU A 239 -23.86 -8.38 34.13
C LEU A 239 -23.24 -8.21 35.53
N GLY A 240 -23.50 -7.08 36.21
CA GLY A 240 -22.95 -6.79 37.54
C GLY A 240 -23.95 -6.94 38.69
N ALA A 241 -25.22 -7.20 38.39
CA ALA A 241 -26.28 -7.29 39.40
C ALA A 241 -26.60 -8.74 39.83
N SER A 242 -25.98 -9.73 39.19
CA SER A 242 -26.27 -11.14 39.43
C SER A 242 -25.00 -11.92 39.73
N GLU A 243 -24.56 -11.89 40.99
CA GLU A 243 -23.41 -12.70 41.44
C GLU A 243 -23.75 -14.20 41.58
N ASN A 244 -25.00 -14.64 41.37
CA ASN A 244 -25.42 -16.02 41.64
C ASN A 244 -26.29 -16.73 40.58
N ASN A 245 -26.59 -16.13 39.42
CA ASN A 245 -27.36 -16.83 38.36
C ASN A 245 -26.58 -16.95 37.06
N THR A 246 -26.55 -18.15 36.48
CA THR A 246 -26.04 -18.41 35.13
C THR A 246 -26.81 -17.56 34.11
N VAL A 247 -26.11 -16.67 33.41
CA VAL A 247 -26.70 -15.85 32.34
C VAL A 247 -27.20 -16.78 31.22
N PRO A 248 -28.42 -16.58 30.68
CA PRO A 248 -28.96 -17.38 29.57
C PRO A 248 -28.01 -17.37 28.36
N SER A 249 -27.85 -18.51 27.68
CA SER A 249 -26.94 -18.63 26.52
C SER A 249 -27.25 -17.60 25.44
N GLU A 250 -28.54 -17.35 25.19
CA GLU A 250 -29.03 -16.40 24.19
C GLU A 250 -28.66 -14.96 24.54
N ALA A 251 -28.58 -14.59 25.82
CA ALA A 251 -28.15 -13.26 26.24
C ALA A 251 -26.66 -13.04 25.99
N THR A 252 -25.84 -14.09 26.13
CA THR A 252 -24.43 -14.06 25.76
C THR A 252 -24.29 -13.94 24.24
N THR A 253 -24.98 -14.77 23.47
CA THR A 253 -24.99 -14.72 21.99
C THR A 253 -25.45 -13.36 21.45
N GLU A 254 -26.47 -12.76 22.07
CA GLU A 254 -26.95 -11.41 21.70
C GLU A 254 -25.81 -10.38 21.79
N ARG A 255 -25.05 -10.42 22.88
CA ARG A 255 -23.97 -9.47 23.19
C ARG A 255 -22.69 -9.75 22.41
N THR A 256 -22.25 -11.00 22.29
CA THR A 256 -20.94 -11.33 21.71
C THR A 256 -20.98 -11.54 20.21
N GLU A 257 -22.15 -11.88 19.64
CA GLU A 257 -22.27 -12.26 18.24
C GLU A 257 -23.31 -11.42 17.50
N THR A 258 -24.58 -11.43 17.91
CA THR A 258 -25.68 -10.85 17.10
C THR A 258 -25.61 -9.33 16.99
N LEU A 259 -25.51 -8.59 18.10
CA LEU A 259 -25.39 -7.14 18.07
C LEU A 259 -24.07 -6.69 17.42
N PRO A 260 -22.88 -7.24 17.77
CA PRO A 260 -21.63 -6.97 17.08
C PRO A 260 -21.67 -7.20 15.57
N ALA A 261 -22.22 -8.35 15.13
CA ALA A 261 -22.37 -8.64 13.71
C ALA A 261 -23.32 -7.64 13.03
N GLY A 262 -24.41 -7.25 13.71
CA GLY A 262 -25.31 -6.20 13.22
C GLY A 262 -24.62 -4.84 13.08
N PHE A 263 -23.82 -4.42 14.07
CA PHE A 263 -23.06 -3.18 13.98
C PHE A 263 -22.04 -3.19 12.83
N LEU A 264 -21.36 -4.33 12.61
CA LEU A 264 -20.43 -4.52 11.50
C LEU A 264 -21.13 -4.54 10.15
N LEU A 265 -22.30 -5.17 10.06
CA LEU A 265 -23.11 -5.19 8.84
C LEU A 265 -23.49 -3.76 8.43
N VAL A 266 -23.88 -2.92 9.38
CA VAL A 266 -24.18 -1.50 9.12
C VAL A 266 -22.92 -0.74 8.71
N ALA A 267 -21.80 -0.93 9.41
CA ALA A 267 -20.54 -0.25 9.09
C ALA A 267 -20.09 -0.49 7.64
N SER A 268 -20.14 -1.76 7.22
CA SER A 268 -19.67 -2.23 5.91
C SER A 268 -20.56 -1.84 4.73
N ASN A 269 -21.87 -1.64 4.96
CA ASN A 269 -22.83 -1.39 3.88
C ASN A 269 -23.29 0.07 3.76
N LEU A 270 -23.01 0.93 4.75
CA LEU A 270 -23.32 2.36 4.64
C LEU A 270 -22.41 3.05 3.60
N THR A 271 -23.03 3.61 2.56
CA THR A 271 -22.34 4.28 1.44
C THR A 271 -22.36 5.81 1.53
N SER A 272 -23.36 6.40 2.21
CA SER A 272 -23.48 7.86 2.35
C SER A 272 -22.44 8.42 3.31
N THR A 273 -21.60 9.36 2.85
CA THR A 273 -20.56 10.00 3.67
C THR A 273 -21.11 10.66 4.93
N LYS A 274 -22.29 11.31 4.84
CA LYS A 274 -23.00 11.92 5.97
C LYS A 274 -23.40 10.88 7.01
N LEU A 275 -23.98 9.76 6.58
CA LEU A 275 -24.41 8.69 7.49
C LEU A 275 -23.24 7.92 8.07
N ARG A 276 -22.17 7.70 7.28
CA ARG A 276 -20.93 7.11 7.80
C ARG A 276 -20.32 7.97 8.91
N SER A 277 -20.31 9.30 8.75
CA SER A 277 -19.85 10.23 9.78
C SER A 277 -20.70 10.18 11.06
N ASP A 278 -22.04 10.22 10.94
CA ASP A 278 -22.95 10.08 12.09
C ASP A 278 -22.79 8.71 12.78
N TYR A 279 -22.69 7.63 12.01
CA TYR A 279 -22.53 6.28 12.54
C TYR A 279 -21.20 6.10 13.27
N ARG A 280 -20.10 6.64 12.72
CA ARG A 280 -18.79 6.68 13.36
C ARG A 280 -18.87 7.36 14.72
N HIS A 281 -19.49 8.53 14.79
CA HIS A 281 -19.66 9.25 16.05
C HIS A 281 -20.45 8.43 17.07
N ARG A 282 -21.59 7.84 16.67
CA ARG A 282 -22.43 6.99 17.55
C ARG A 282 -21.69 5.75 18.04
N LEU A 283 -20.96 5.08 17.16
CA LEU A 283 -20.27 3.84 17.51
C LEU A 283 -19.08 4.09 18.43
N LEU A 284 -18.32 5.17 18.20
CA LEU A 284 -17.26 5.59 19.13
C LEU A 284 -17.83 6.06 20.48
N SER A 285 -18.97 6.75 20.48
CA SER A 285 -19.71 7.11 21.70
C SER A 285 -20.15 5.86 22.48
N LEU A 286 -20.68 4.85 21.78
CA LEU A 286 -21.03 3.57 22.40
C LEU A 286 -19.80 2.89 23.02
N CYS A 287 -18.65 2.88 22.34
CA CYS A 287 -17.41 2.33 22.91
C CYS A 287 -17.00 3.07 24.19
N SER A 288 -17.16 4.40 24.22
CA SER A 288 -16.89 5.21 25.42
C SER A 288 -17.81 4.85 26.58
N ASP A 289 -19.12 4.70 26.32
CA ASP A 289 -20.10 4.32 27.34
C ASP A 289 -19.87 2.89 27.85
N VAL A 290 -19.58 1.95 26.95
CA VAL A 290 -19.24 0.56 27.29
C VAL A 290 -17.97 0.51 28.13
N GLY A 291 -16.94 1.28 27.76
CA GLY A 291 -15.70 1.37 28.53
C GLY A 291 -15.92 1.86 29.95
N LEU A 292 -16.73 2.91 30.13
CA LEU A 292 -17.07 3.46 31.45
C LEU A 292 -17.83 2.44 32.32
N VAL A 293 -18.82 1.75 31.75
CA VAL A 293 -19.58 0.73 32.48
C VAL A 293 -18.71 -0.47 32.81
N ALA A 294 -17.83 -0.90 31.90
CA ALA A 294 -16.93 -2.02 32.12
C ALA A 294 -15.90 -1.72 33.23
N GLU A 295 -15.34 -0.51 33.24
CA GLU A 295 -14.36 -0.09 34.23
C GLU A 295 -14.97 -0.05 35.65
N SER A 296 -16.23 0.38 35.77
CA SER A 296 -16.97 0.39 37.04
C SER A 296 -17.23 -0.99 37.67
N LYS A 297 -17.07 -2.08 36.90
CA LYS A 297 -17.48 -3.46 37.28
C LYS A 297 -16.32 -4.42 37.56
N SER A 298 -15.13 -3.88 37.81
CA SER A 298 -13.83 -4.57 37.86
C SER A 298 -13.30 -4.94 36.46
N GLY A 299 -12.15 -4.39 36.09
CA GLY A 299 -11.61 -4.37 34.72
C GLY A 299 -11.33 -5.70 34.01
N ARG A 300 -11.69 -6.86 34.60
CA ARG A 300 -11.52 -8.20 33.98
C ARG A 300 -12.47 -8.47 32.81
N SER A 301 -13.63 -7.80 32.74
CA SER A 301 -14.61 -7.99 31.67
C SER A 301 -14.52 -6.96 30.54
N GLY A 302 -13.63 -5.97 30.62
CA GLY A 302 -13.60 -4.85 29.66
C GLY A 302 -13.29 -5.27 28.23
N ALA A 303 -12.35 -6.20 28.06
CA ALA A 303 -12.00 -6.76 26.76
C ALA A 303 -13.18 -7.53 26.13
N ASP A 304 -13.87 -8.38 26.91
CA ASP A 304 -15.02 -9.15 26.44
C ASP A 304 -16.23 -8.27 26.07
N LEU A 305 -16.33 -7.09 26.66
CA LEU A 305 -17.44 -6.14 26.44
C LEU A 305 -17.16 -5.17 25.29
N MET A 306 -15.91 -4.74 25.11
CA MET A 306 -15.57 -3.77 24.05
C MET A 306 -14.99 -4.44 22.80
N GLY A 307 -14.25 -5.55 22.96
CA GLY A 307 -13.61 -6.30 21.88
C GLY A 307 -14.54 -6.65 20.72
N PRO A 308 -15.76 -7.17 20.95
CA PRO A 308 -16.70 -7.48 19.88
C PRO A 308 -17.10 -6.28 19.01
N LEU A 309 -17.03 -5.04 19.52
CA LEU A 309 -17.40 -3.84 18.76
C LEU A 309 -16.26 -3.36 17.82
N LEU A 310 -15.02 -3.74 18.08
CA LEU A 310 -13.84 -3.24 17.36
C LEU A 310 -13.87 -3.50 15.85
N PRO A 311 -14.33 -4.65 15.34
CA PRO A 311 -14.46 -4.86 13.89
C PRO A 311 -15.36 -3.83 13.20
N ALA A 312 -16.49 -3.48 13.82
CA ALA A 312 -17.40 -2.47 13.28
C ALA A 312 -16.77 -1.06 13.31
N VAL A 313 -16.01 -0.75 14.36
CA VAL A 313 -15.25 0.51 14.46
C VAL A 313 -14.16 0.58 13.39
N ALA A 314 -13.44 -0.51 13.15
CA ALA A 314 -12.41 -0.59 12.12
C ALA A 314 -12.96 -0.32 10.73
N ASP A 315 -14.13 -0.87 10.41
CA ASP A 315 -14.78 -0.71 9.10
C ASP A 315 -15.32 0.72 8.89
N ILE A 316 -16.00 1.31 9.89
CA ILE A 316 -16.53 2.67 9.75
C ILE A 316 -15.44 3.77 9.77
N CYS A 317 -14.24 3.44 10.26
CA CYS A 317 -13.08 4.33 10.27
C CYS A 317 -12.12 4.09 9.09
N SER A 318 -12.35 3.10 8.23
CA SER A 318 -11.39 2.74 7.17
C SER A 318 -11.21 3.80 6.08
N ASP A 319 -12.21 4.67 5.91
CA ASP A 319 -12.24 5.79 4.95
C ASP A 319 -11.83 7.13 5.58
N PHE A 320 -11.46 7.14 6.86
CA PHE A 320 -11.09 8.36 7.57
C PHE A 320 -9.63 8.74 7.31
N ASP A 321 -9.40 9.99 6.89
CA ASP A 321 -8.04 10.52 6.73
C ASP A 321 -7.52 11.04 8.08
N PRO A 322 -6.49 10.41 8.67
CA PRO A 322 -5.96 10.80 9.98
C PRO A 322 -5.22 12.14 9.96
N VAL A 323 -4.90 12.70 8.79
CA VAL A 323 -4.22 14.01 8.65
C VAL A 323 -5.23 15.16 8.45
N SER A 324 -6.51 14.82 8.21
CA SER A 324 -7.56 15.84 8.06
C SER A 324 -7.86 16.56 9.37
N THR A 325 -8.32 17.81 9.28
CA THR A 325 -8.77 18.57 10.45
C THR A 325 -10.03 17.94 11.05
N VAL A 326 -9.97 17.54 12.32
CA VAL A 326 -11.06 16.82 13.01
C VAL A 326 -11.69 17.70 14.09
N GLU A 327 -13.01 17.61 14.26
CA GLU A 327 -13.71 18.28 15.35
C GLU A 327 -13.23 17.76 16.72
N PRO A 328 -13.01 18.64 17.72
CA PRO A 328 -12.55 18.23 19.05
C PRO A 328 -13.44 17.18 19.73
N SER A 329 -14.75 17.21 19.50
CA SER A 329 -15.71 16.23 20.04
C SER A 329 -15.42 14.81 19.55
N LEU A 330 -15.10 14.64 18.27
CA LEU A 330 -14.75 13.36 17.68
C LEU A 330 -13.36 12.89 18.12
N LEU A 331 -12.40 13.81 18.25
CA LEU A 331 -11.07 13.50 18.80
C LEU A 331 -11.14 12.96 20.23
N LYS A 332 -12.01 13.52 21.09
CA LYS A 332 -12.26 12.99 22.45
C LYS A 332 -12.75 11.54 22.42
N LEU A 333 -13.57 11.17 21.44
CA LEU A 333 -14.07 9.81 21.30
C LEU A 333 -12.97 8.84 20.83
N PHE A 334 -12.11 9.23 19.89
CA PHE A 334 -10.92 8.44 19.53
C PHE A 334 -9.96 8.27 20.70
N ARG A 335 -9.72 9.35 21.47
CA ARG A 335 -8.96 9.31 22.72
C ARG A 335 -9.55 8.28 23.70
N ASN A 336 -10.86 8.29 23.92
CA ASN A 336 -11.52 7.35 24.82
C ASN A 336 -11.36 5.91 24.36
N LEU A 337 -11.57 5.66 23.06
CA LEU A 337 -11.39 4.34 22.48
C LEU A 337 -9.97 3.83 22.75
N TRP A 338 -8.94 4.60 22.42
CA TRP A 338 -7.55 4.19 22.61
C TRP A 338 -7.16 4.04 24.08
N PHE A 339 -7.69 4.90 24.96
CA PHE A 339 -7.54 4.76 26.40
C PHE A 339 -8.06 3.41 26.89
N TYR A 340 -9.27 3.00 26.49
CA TYR A 340 -9.83 1.70 26.86
C TYR A 340 -9.17 0.52 26.15
N VAL A 341 -8.72 0.67 24.90
CA VAL A 341 -7.97 -0.36 24.17
C VAL A 341 -6.71 -0.76 24.95
N VAL A 342 -6.00 0.22 25.49
CA VAL A 342 -4.82 -0.02 26.33
C VAL A 342 -5.21 -0.50 27.73
N LEU A 343 -6.18 0.13 28.38
CA LEU A 343 -6.59 -0.21 29.74
C LEU A 343 -7.06 -1.67 29.86
N PHE A 344 -7.74 -2.19 28.84
CA PHE A 344 -8.23 -3.56 28.77
C PHE A 344 -7.29 -4.52 28.02
N GLY A 345 -6.14 -4.05 27.54
CA GLY A 345 -5.15 -4.88 26.84
C GLY A 345 -5.64 -5.48 25.52
N LEU A 346 -6.50 -4.77 24.77
CA LEU A 346 -7.09 -5.23 23.50
C LEU A 346 -6.12 -5.13 22.32
N ALA A 347 -5.13 -4.26 22.41
CA ALA A 347 -4.10 -4.09 21.38
C ALA A 347 -3.16 -5.31 21.32
N PRO A 348 -2.66 -5.69 20.12
CA PRO A 348 -1.60 -6.68 20.01
C PRO A 348 -0.30 -6.16 20.65
N PRO A 349 0.57 -7.08 21.12
CA PRO A 349 1.84 -6.70 21.74
C PRO A 349 2.75 -5.96 20.78
N ILE A 350 3.44 -4.95 21.30
CA ILE A 350 4.33 -4.04 20.55
C ILE A 350 5.82 -4.38 20.74
N GLN A 351 6.15 -5.29 21.66
CA GLN A 351 7.49 -5.86 21.80
C GLN A 351 7.52 -7.29 21.26
N ASN A 352 8.46 -7.55 20.34
CA ASN A 352 8.78 -8.90 19.89
C ASN A 352 9.77 -9.56 20.87
N ASN A 353 9.28 -10.07 22.01
CA ASN A 353 10.08 -11.00 22.81
C ASN A 353 9.72 -12.43 22.38
N GLU A 354 10.64 -13.10 21.69
CA GLU A 354 10.61 -14.56 21.57
C GLU A 354 10.85 -15.17 22.96
N ALA A 355 9.76 -15.45 23.68
CA ALA A 355 9.77 -16.29 24.88
C ALA A 355 8.91 -17.53 24.61
N PRO A 356 9.27 -18.70 25.17
CA PRO A 356 8.89 -19.99 24.63
C PRO A 356 7.39 -20.27 24.78
N THR A 357 6.84 -20.89 23.74
CA THR A 357 5.51 -21.49 23.65
C THR A 357 5.32 -22.58 24.71
N LYS A 358 4.99 -22.21 25.94
CA LYS A 358 4.22 -23.08 26.83
C LYS A 358 2.76 -22.65 26.76
N PRO A 359 1.82 -23.54 26.37
CA PRO A 359 0.40 -23.23 26.41
C PRO A 359 0.02 -23.07 27.89
N VAL A 360 -0.20 -21.83 28.33
CA VAL A 360 -0.80 -21.58 29.64
C VAL A 360 -2.27 -21.97 29.53
N SER A 361 -2.63 -23.01 30.27
CA SER A 361 -4.01 -23.44 30.46
C SER A 361 -4.90 -22.28 30.92
N THR A 362 -6.09 -22.19 30.33
CA THR A 362 -7.14 -21.16 30.52
C THR A 362 -7.73 -21.04 31.94
N SER A 363 -7.05 -21.52 32.99
CA SER A 363 -7.46 -21.29 34.38
C SER A 363 -6.76 -20.05 34.95
N LEU A 364 -7.19 -18.85 34.54
CA LEU A 364 -6.71 -17.57 35.05
C LEU A 364 -7.36 -17.25 36.42
N GLY A 365 -7.00 -18.04 37.44
CA GLY A 365 -7.34 -17.78 38.83
C GLY A 365 -6.50 -16.65 39.42
N THR A 366 -7.08 -15.88 40.35
CA THR A 366 -6.53 -14.75 41.13
C THR A 366 -6.44 -13.39 40.42
N ALA A 367 -7.08 -12.37 41.02
CA ALA A 367 -7.26 -10.99 40.56
C ALA A 367 -5.96 -10.26 40.13
N GLU A 368 -5.59 -10.36 38.85
CA GLU A 368 -4.52 -9.54 38.26
C GLU A 368 -4.94 -8.07 38.19
N SER A 369 -4.04 -7.17 38.62
CA SER A 369 -4.25 -5.72 38.63
C SER A 369 -4.24 -5.13 37.22
N SER A 370 -4.88 -3.97 36.99
CA SER A 370 -4.86 -3.26 35.70
C SER A 370 -3.43 -2.97 35.20
N SER A 371 -2.49 -2.78 36.12
CA SER A 371 -1.06 -2.68 35.81
C SER A 371 -0.45 -3.94 35.21
N ALA A 372 -0.89 -5.13 35.63
CA ALA A 372 -0.42 -6.40 35.07
C ALA A 372 -0.94 -6.59 33.65
N ILE A 373 -2.21 -6.23 33.39
CA ILE A 373 -2.81 -6.27 32.05
C ILE A 373 -2.08 -5.33 31.08
N ALA A 374 -1.78 -4.09 31.50
CA ALA A 374 -1.07 -3.14 30.66
C ALA A 374 0.37 -3.60 30.33
N LEU A 375 1.09 -4.17 31.30
CA LEU A 375 2.42 -4.74 31.07
C LEU A 375 2.38 -5.98 30.16
N GLN A 376 1.38 -6.84 30.35
CA GLN A 376 1.18 -8.01 29.51
C GLN A 376 0.78 -7.63 28.09
N ALA A 377 -0.01 -6.57 27.91
CA ALA A 377 -0.35 -6.04 26.59
C ALA A 377 0.88 -5.50 25.83
N VAL A 378 1.95 -5.09 26.53
CA VAL A 378 3.17 -4.56 25.89
C VAL A 378 4.06 -5.68 25.36
N ALA A 379 4.29 -6.74 26.16
CA ALA A 379 5.32 -7.75 25.88
C ALA A 379 4.88 -9.22 26.07
N GLY A 380 3.64 -9.47 26.48
CA GLY A 380 3.08 -10.79 26.69
C GLY A 380 2.44 -11.38 25.44
N PRO A 381 2.13 -12.70 25.43
CA PRO A 381 1.40 -13.32 24.33
C PRO A 381 0.02 -12.67 24.18
N TYR A 382 -0.43 -12.50 22.94
CA TYR A 382 -1.77 -11.99 22.71
C TYR A 382 -2.82 -13.00 23.20
N MET A 383 -3.69 -12.55 24.12
CA MET A 383 -4.66 -13.42 24.80
C MET A 383 -6.06 -13.39 24.20
N TRP A 384 -6.30 -12.52 23.21
CA TRP A 384 -7.65 -12.27 22.68
C TRP A 384 -7.83 -12.79 21.25
N ASN A 385 -9.03 -12.59 20.70
CA ASN A 385 -9.38 -12.99 19.34
C ASN A 385 -8.52 -12.27 18.29
N SER A 386 -7.95 -13.00 17.33
CA SER A 386 -7.14 -12.43 16.23
C SER A 386 -7.89 -11.38 15.41
N GLN A 387 -9.21 -11.50 15.28
CA GLN A 387 -10.05 -10.51 14.60
C GLN A 387 -10.01 -9.14 15.30
N TRP A 388 -9.89 -9.11 16.63
CA TRP A 388 -9.79 -7.86 17.39
C TRP A 388 -8.43 -7.22 17.19
N SER A 389 -7.35 -8.01 17.17
CA SER A 389 -6.00 -7.52 16.85
C SER A 389 -5.95 -6.87 15.47
N VAL A 390 -6.48 -7.53 14.44
CA VAL A 390 -6.55 -6.97 13.07
C VAL A 390 -7.43 -5.71 13.03
N ALA A 391 -8.54 -5.69 13.79
CA ALA A 391 -9.38 -4.51 13.89
C ALA A 391 -8.64 -3.33 14.53
N VAL A 392 -7.91 -3.52 15.64
CA VAL A 392 -7.12 -2.46 16.29
C VAL A 392 -6.03 -1.94 15.36
N GLN A 393 -5.35 -2.81 14.62
CA GLN A 393 -4.36 -2.41 13.62
C GLN A 393 -4.97 -1.53 12.52
N ARG A 394 -6.15 -1.89 11.99
CA ARG A 394 -6.88 -1.06 11.02
C ARG A 394 -7.36 0.26 11.62
N ILE A 395 -7.84 0.25 12.85
CA ILE A 395 -8.23 1.47 13.57
C ILE A 395 -7.03 2.42 13.71
N ALA A 396 -5.83 1.89 13.98
CA ALA A 396 -4.61 2.70 14.12
C ALA A 396 -4.26 3.49 12.83
N GLN A 397 -4.52 2.90 11.66
CA GLN A 397 -4.28 3.54 10.36
C GLN A 397 -5.23 4.71 10.10
N GLY A 398 -6.48 4.63 10.56
CA GLY A 398 -7.50 5.68 10.37
C GLY A 398 -7.70 6.62 11.56
N THR A 399 -7.02 6.41 12.69
CA THR A 399 -7.16 7.28 13.87
C THR A 399 -6.31 8.54 13.68
N PRO A 400 -6.84 9.77 13.88
CA PRO A 400 -6.04 11.00 13.89
C PRO A 400 -5.12 11.10 15.13
N PRO A 401 -4.12 12.01 15.16
CA PRO A 401 -3.39 12.31 16.39
C PRO A 401 -4.35 12.64 17.52
N LEU A 402 -4.11 12.08 18.70
CA LEU A 402 -4.97 12.24 19.88
C LEU A 402 -4.87 13.65 20.53
N VAL A 403 -4.50 14.67 19.76
CA VAL A 403 -4.36 16.07 20.22
C VAL A 403 -5.73 16.75 20.18
N VAL A 404 -6.48 16.72 21.28
CA VAL A 404 -7.86 17.25 21.32
C VAL A 404 -7.93 18.78 21.25
N SER A 405 -6.92 19.47 21.78
CA SER A 405 -6.81 20.94 21.74
C SER A 405 -5.36 21.35 21.54
N SER A 406 -5.13 22.33 20.66
CA SER A 406 -3.80 22.92 20.41
C SER A 406 -3.24 23.70 21.60
N VAL A 407 -4.10 24.12 22.54
CA VAL A 407 -3.72 24.89 23.74
C VAL A 407 -3.55 24.01 24.97
N LYS A 408 -4.28 22.89 25.04
CA LYS A 408 -4.24 21.89 26.13
C LYS A 408 -4.30 20.49 25.53
N TRP A 409 -3.19 20.03 24.95
CA TRP A 409 -3.17 18.73 24.28
C TRP A 409 -3.33 17.57 25.28
N LEU A 410 -2.71 17.72 26.45
CA LEU A 410 -2.84 16.78 27.55
C LEU A 410 -4.10 17.21 28.27
N GLU A 411 -5.14 16.42 28.08
CA GLU A 411 -6.46 16.67 28.66
C GLU A 411 -6.36 16.98 30.14
N ASP A 412 -7.28 17.83 30.62
CA ASP A 412 -7.36 18.13 32.03
C ASP A 412 -7.48 16.80 32.78
N GLU A 413 -6.69 16.67 33.84
CA GLU A 413 -6.57 15.40 34.57
C GLU A 413 -7.93 14.94 35.09
N LEU A 414 -8.81 15.90 35.38
CA LEU A 414 -10.19 15.68 35.76
C LEU A 414 -11.02 15.01 34.64
N GLU A 415 -10.80 15.38 33.37
CA GLU A 415 -11.45 14.73 32.23
C GLU A 415 -10.97 13.30 32.04
N LEU A 416 -9.67 13.03 32.12
CA LEU A 416 -9.17 11.67 31.99
C LEU A 416 -9.59 10.80 33.18
N ASN A 417 -9.66 11.38 34.39
CA ASN A 417 -10.21 10.69 35.56
C ASN A 417 -11.70 10.36 35.38
N THR A 418 -12.46 11.01 34.49
CA THR A 418 -13.83 10.54 34.21
C THR A 418 -13.87 9.20 33.49
N LEU A 419 -12.79 8.82 32.79
CA LEU A 419 -12.63 7.51 32.14
C LEU A 419 -12.21 6.42 33.11
N HIS A 420 -11.90 6.78 34.36
CA HIS A 420 -11.36 5.89 35.38
C HIS A 420 -12.09 6.12 36.71
N ASN A 421 -12.99 5.24 37.14
CA ASN A 421 -13.79 5.41 38.34
C ASN A 421 -12.93 5.14 39.61
N PRO A 422 -12.43 6.19 40.31
CA PRO A 422 -11.50 6.01 41.42
C PRO A 422 -12.21 5.49 42.68
N GLY A 423 -13.54 5.62 42.75
CA GLY A 423 -14.35 5.32 43.94
C GLY A 423 -14.48 3.82 44.26
N SER A 424 -14.12 2.92 43.34
CA SER A 424 -14.20 1.47 43.54
C SER A 424 -13.00 0.87 44.31
N ARG A 425 -11.89 1.60 44.50
CA ARG A 425 -10.66 1.07 45.10
C ARG A 425 -10.16 1.96 46.23
N GLY A 426 -10.32 1.51 47.48
CA GLY A 426 -9.95 2.27 48.67
C GLY A 426 -8.44 2.59 48.81
N GLY A 427 -8.17 3.86 49.16
CA GLY A 427 -7.19 4.31 50.16
C GLY A 427 -5.68 4.23 49.87
N ASN A 428 -5.14 3.14 49.34
CA ASN A 428 -3.68 2.95 49.21
C ASN A 428 -3.26 2.25 47.90
N GLY A 429 -4.23 1.80 47.09
CA GLY A 429 -3.99 1.10 45.82
C GLY A 429 -3.73 2.00 44.61
N ASN A 430 -3.93 3.32 44.75
CA ASN A 430 -3.88 4.26 43.61
C ASN A 430 -2.43 4.55 43.15
N GLU A 431 -1.48 4.69 44.07
CA GLU A 431 -0.07 4.95 43.71
C GLU A 431 0.63 3.69 43.18
N ASN A 432 0.38 2.52 43.75
CA ASN A 432 0.91 1.25 43.23
C ASN A 432 0.38 0.95 41.81
N SER A 433 -0.88 1.30 41.53
CA SER A 433 -1.48 1.24 40.19
C SER A 433 -0.82 2.23 39.23
N ALA A 434 -0.60 3.47 39.68
CA ALA A 434 0.07 4.51 38.89
C ALA A 434 1.52 4.13 38.55
N VAL A 435 2.27 3.57 39.50
CA VAL A 435 3.63 3.04 39.27
C VAL A 435 3.61 1.93 38.22
N GLY A 436 2.63 1.02 38.29
CA GLY A 436 2.46 -0.03 37.28
C GLY A 436 2.12 0.50 35.87
N GLN A 437 1.29 1.55 35.77
CA GLN A 437 0.99 2.22 34.50
C GLN A 437 2.22 2.95 33.92
N ARG A 438 3.00 3.63 34.77
CA ARG A 438 4.30 4.22 34.38
C ARG A 438 5.31 3.15 33.95
N ALA A 439 5.31 1.98 34.60
CA ALA A 439 6.15 0.85 34.20
C ALA A 439 5.76 0.28 32.83
N ALA A 440 4.45 0.13 32.57
CA ALA A 440 3.95 -0.26 31.25
C ALA A 440 4.32 0.75 30.16
N LEU A 441 4.21 2.05 30.45
CA LEU A 441 4.68 3.11 29.56
C LEU A 441 6.19 3.03 29.31
N SER A 442 7.01 2.90 30.35
CA SER A 442 8.47 2.75 30.21
C SER A 442 8.83 1.55 29.31
N ALA A 443 8.15 0.41 29.51
CA ALA A 443 8.31 -0.77 28.68
C ALA A 443 7.90 -0.51 27.22
N ALA A 444 6.73 0.07 26.97
CA ALA A 444 6.27 0.42 25.62
C ALA A 444 7.28 1.32 24.88
N LEU A 445 7.89 2.27 25.60
CA LEU A 445 8.93 3.17 25.10
C LEU A 445 10.30 2.52 24.94
N GLY A 446 10.43 1.21 25.14
CA GLY A 446 11.70 0.47 25.02
C GLY A 446 12.73 0.84 26.10
N GLY A 447 12.29 1.25 27.29
CA GLY A 447 13.17 1.65 28.39
C GLY A 447 13.85 3.02 28.19
N ARG A 448 13.50 3.78 27.13
CA ARG A 448 14.07 5.10 26.82
C ARG A 448 13.77 6.16 27.87
N VAL A 449 12.73 5.97 28.68
CA VAL A 449 12.35 6.84 29.80
C VAL A 449 12.17 5.97 31.04
N GLU A 450 12.98 6.21 32.05
CA GLU A 450 12.90 5.48 33.33
C GLU A 450 11.62 5.82 34.09
N VAL A 451 11.10 4.86 34.84
CA VAL A 451 9.88 5.05 35.66
C VAL A 451 10.04 6.21 36.65
N ALA A 452 11.23 6.38 37.23
CA ALA A 452 11.53 7.46 38.17
C ALA A 452 11.43 8.86 37.54
N ALA A 453 11.75 9.00 36.25
CA ALA A 453 11.62 10.27 35.53
C ALA A 453 10.16 10.66 35.27
N MET A 454 9.23 9.71 35.36
CA MET A 454 7.79 9.90 35.14
C MET A 454 7.00 10.11 36.44
N ASN A 455 7.65 10.33 37.58
CA ASN A 455 6.96 10.53 38.86
C ASN A 455 6.03 11.76 38.86
N THR A 456 6.28 12.75 37.98
CA THR A 456 5.43 13.93 37.80
C THR A 456 4.19 13.67 36.93
N ILE A 457 4.13 12.52 36.26
CA ILE A 457 3.01 12.09 35.41
C ILE A 457 2.08 11.23 36.26
N SER A 458 0.80 11.60 36.40
CA SER A 458 -0.16 10.76 37.12
C SER A 458 -0.47 9.47 36.36
N GLY A 459 -0.97 8.44 37.05
CA GLY A 459 -1.24 7.14 36.44
C GLY A 459 -2.18 7.20 35.23
N VAL A 460 -3.22 8.03 35.32
CA VAL A 460 -4.19 8.21 34.23
C VAL A 460 -3.54 8.92 33.02
N LYS A 461 -2.69 9.93 33.25
CA LYS A 461 -1.88 10.55 32.18
C LYS A 461 -0.87 9.57 31.58
N ALA A 462 -0.29 8.67 32.38
CA ALA A 462 0.58 7.60 31.90
C ALA A 462 -0.18 6.60 31.01
N THR A 463 -1.44 6.27 31.36
CA THR A 463 -2.31 5.41 30.54
C THR A 463 -2.65 6.06 29.21
N TYR A 464 -2.93 7.38 29.21
CA TYR A 464 -3.14 8.14 27.98
C TYR A 464 -1.88 8.19 27.09
N LEU A 465 -0.69 8.43 27.67
CA LEU A 465 0.57 8.37 26.92
C LEU A 465 0.87 6.96 26.39
N LEU A 466 0.48 5.92 27.13
CA LEU A 466 0.58 4.54 26.67
C LEU A 466 -0.37 4.30 25.48
N ALA A 467 -1.58 4.87 25.49
CA ALA A 467 -2.50 4.85 24.35
C ALA A 467 -1.90 5.53 23.10
N VAL A 468 -1.24 6.68 23.27
CA VAL A 468 -0.48 7.34 22.19
C VAL A 468 0.66 6.42 21.69
N ALA A 469 1.42 5.80 22.59
CA ALA A 469 2.52 4.91 22.22
C ALA A 469 2.02 3.69 21.40
N PHE A 470 0.96 3.02 21.86
CA PHE A 470 0.36 1.89 21.13
C PHE A 470 -0.18 2.30 19.77
N LEU A 471 -0.93 3.41 19.69
CA LEU A 471 -1.47 3.92 18.44
C LEU A 471 -0.36 4.12 17.41
N GLU A 472 0.68 4.87 17.79
CA GLU A 472 1.74 5.23 16.85
C GLU A 472 2.63 4.04 16.48
N ILE A 473 3.02 3.20 17.45
CA ILE A 473 3.83 2.01 17.16
C ILE A 473 3.06 1.04 16.26
N LEU A 474 1.78 0.79 16.53
CA LEU A 474 0.95 -0.08 15.69
C LEU A 474 0.77 0.50 14.29
N ARG A 475 0.59 1.83 14.16
CA ARG A 475 0.49 2.49 12.86
C ARG A 475 1.71 2.23 11.98
N PHE A 476 2.92 2.32 12.52
CA PHE A 476 4.14 2.02 11.76
C PHE A 476 4.37 0.53 11.51
N SER A 477 3.87 -0.35 12.39
CA SER A 477 3.88 -1.79 12.14
C SER A 477 2.96 -2.19 10.98
N CYS A 478 1.97 -1.37 10.65
CA CYS A 478 0.99 -1.61 9.60
C CYS A 478 1.36 -0.87 8.31
N ASN A 479 1.60 -1.60 7.22
CA ASN A 479 1.94 -1.03 5.91
C ASN A 479 3.14 -0.04 5.94
N GLY A 480 4.11 -0.32 6.82
CA GLY A 480 5.29 0.52 7.02
C GLY A 480 5.01 1.92 7.56
N GLY A 481 3.78 2.25 7.98
CA GLY A 481 3.42 3.61 8.37
C GLY A 481 3.02 4.51 7.18
N ILE A 482 2.63 3.93 6.05
CA ILE A 482 2.06 4.67 4.93
C ILE A 482 0.55 4.86 5.14
N LEU A 483 0.13 6.13 5.11
CA LEU A 483 -1.26 6.53 5.19
C LEU A 483 -1.88 6.52 3.79
N SER A 484 -3.00 5.79 3.62
CA SER A 484 -3.70 5.72 2.34
C SER A 484 -4.20 7.10 1.91
N ALA A 485 -3.87 7.50 0.67
CA ALA A 485 -4.32 8.74 0.07
C ALA A 485 -5.80 8.61 -0.34
N THR A 486 -6.69 9.36 0.30
CA THR A 486 -8.10 9.54 -0.15
C THR A 486 -8.24 10.67 -1.18
N SER A 487 -7.14 11.37 -1.52
CA SER A 487 -7.15 12.51 -2.44
C SER A 487 -6.65 12.16 -3.84
N THR A 488 -7.18 12.85 -4.84
CA THR A 488 -6.95 12.71 -6.29
C THR A 488 -5.51 12.92 -6.77
N LEU A 489 -4.58 13.20 -5.85
CA LEU A 489 -3.15 13.26 -6.10
C LEU A 489 -2.52 12.06 -5.39
N ASN A 490 -2.15 11.03 -6.15
CA ASN A 490 -1.51 9.78 -5.70
C ASN A 490 -0.18 10.00 -4.94
N ARG A 491 -0.20 10.68 -3.79
CA ARG A 491 0.96 10.94 -2.94
C ARG A 491 0.69 10.30 -1.58
N SER A 492 1.40 9.21 -1.31
CA SER A 492 1.43 8.55 -0.02
C SER A 492 1.95 9.51 1.06
N ASN A 493 1.24 9.58 2.18
CA ASN A 493 1.64 10.38 3.34
C ASN A 493 2.35 9.51 4.37
N SER A 494 3.38 10.09 5.00
CA SER A 494 4.12 9.46 6.09
C SER A 494 3.34 9.57 7.40
N ALA A 495 3.16 8.46 8.13
CA ALA A 495 2.59 8.46 9.49
C ALA A 495 3.37 9.35 10.48
N PHE A 496 4.60 9.76 10.16
CA PHE A 496 5.30 10.77 10.97
C PHE A 496 4.55 12.10 11.01
N SER A 497 3.70 12.40 10.03
CA SER A 497 2.83 13.58 10.09
C SER A 497 1.95 13.58 11.33
N CYS A 498 1.57 12.40 11.82
CA CYS A 498 0.75 12.29 13.02
C CYS A 498 1.61 12.30 14.30
N VAL A 499 2.72 11.57 14.32
CA VAL A 499 3.64 11.53 15.48
C VAL A 499 4.21 12.91 15.80
N PHE A 500 4.55 13.69 14.77
CA PHE A 500 5.18 14.99 14.94
C PHE A 500 4.22 16.07 15.46
N GLU A 501 2.90 15.91 15.29
CA GLU A 501 1.91 16.80 15.91
C GLU A 501 2.03 16.81 17.44
N TYR A 502 2.35 15.66 18.05
CA TYR A 502 2.60 15.60 19.48
C TYR A 502 3.84 16.40 19.90
N LEU A 503 4.89 16.39 19.07
CA LEU A 503 6.14 17.11 19.34
C LEU A 503 6.01 18.62 19.12
N LEU A 504 5.12 19.06 18.24
CA LEU A 504 4.86 20.47 17.95
C LEU A 504 4.02 21.17 19.03
N THR A 505 3.56 20.43 20.03
CA THR A 505 2.68 20.96 21.05
C THR A 505 3.42 21.88 22.04
N PRO A 506 2.91 23.10 22.33
CA PRO A 506 3.56 24.02 23.26
C PRO A 506 3.34 23.63 24.74
N ASN A 507 4.19 24.18 25.62
CA ASN A 507 4.05 24.14 27.10
C ASN A 507 4.03 22.74 27.75
N LEU A 508 4.76 21.79 27.18
CA LEU A 508 4.89 20.44 27.74
C LEU A 508 5.82 20.40 28.96
N THR A 509 5.47 19.57 29.95
CA THR A 509 6.41 19.26 31.04
C THR A 509 7.57 18.41 30.51
N PRO A 510 8.80 18.53 31.06
CA PRO A 510 9.96 17.79 30.56
C PRO A 510 9.76 16.28 30.47
N ALA A 511 9.08 15.69 31.47
CA ALA A 511 8.80 14.25 31.48
C ALA A 511 7.86 13.82 30.33
N VAL A 512 6.85 14.64 30.01
CA VAL A 512 5.94 14.38 28.88
C VAL A 512 6.66 14.55 27.55
N THR A 513 7.47 15.60 27.38
CA THR A 513 8.29 15.81 26.18
C THR A 513 9.24 14.63 25.94
N GLN A 514 9.89 14.12 26.99
CA GLN A 514 10.74 12.92 26.91
C GLN A 514 9.95 11.69 26.47
N CYS A 515 8.75 11.46 27.04
CA CYS A 515 7.88 10.35 26.64
C CYS A 515 7.48 10.44 25.17
N LEU A 516 7.03 11.59 24.69
CA LEU A 516 6.61 11.78 23.29
C LEU A 516 7.78 11.64 22.31
N THR A 517 8.95 12.16 22.68
CA THR A 517 10.18 11.95 21.90
C THR A 517 10.55 10.47 21.84
N ALA A 518 10.38 9.75 22.95
CA ALA A 518 10.58 8.31 22.98
C ALA A 518 9.55 7.55 22.14
N VAL A 519 8.28 7.98 22.10
CA VAL A 519 7.26 7.43 21.18
C VAL A 519 7.71 7.60 19.73
N ALA A 520 8.16 8.81 19.35
CA ALA A 520 8.64 9.06 18.00
C ALA A 520 9.83 8.17 17.60
N HIS A 521 10.78 7.99 18.52
CA HIS A 521 11.88 7.05 18.32
C HIS A 521 11.39 5.60 18.22
N ARG A 522 10.42 5.18 19.03
CA ARG A 522 9.91 3.80 19.01
C ARG A 522 9.12 3.50 17.75
N ALA A 523 8.31 4.45 17.29
CA ALA A 523 7.64 4.40 16.00
C ALA A 523 8.66 4.28 14.85
N PHE A 524 9.74 5.06 14.90
CA PHE A 524 10.83 4.97 13.93
C PHE A 524 11.57 3.62 13.97
N GLU A 525 11.89 3.09 15.15
CA GLU A 525 12.48 1.75 15.27
C GLU A 525 11.57 0.67 14.69
N THR A 526 10.25 0.84 14.83
CA THR A 526 9.26 -0.08 14.26
C THR A 526 9.30 -0.06 12.74
N VAL A 527 9.41 1.12 12.10
CA VAL A 527 9.58 1.17 10.64
C VAL A 527 10.94 0.61 10.20
N LEU A 528 12.00 0.86 10.97
CA LEU A 528 13.31 0.26 10.67
C LEU A 528 13.30 -1.26 10.76
N SER A 529 12.52 -1.85 11.69
CA SER A 529 12.30 -3.30 11.77
C SER A 529 11.45 -3.79 10.60
N TRP A 530 10.36 -3.08 10.29
CA TRP A 530 9.45 -3.44 9.20
C TRP A 530 10.16 -3.49 7.84
N LEU A 531 11.08 -2.54 7.60
CA LEU A 531 11.95 -2.50 6.42
C LEU A 531 12.99 -3.63 6.44
N ASP A 532 13.57 -3.95 7.61
CA ASP A 532 14.57 -5.00 7.80
C ASP A 532 14.00 -6.40 7.51
N ASP A 533 12.82 -6.68 8.05
CA ASP A 533 12.07 -7.94 7.87
C ASP A 533 11.75 -8.22 6.40
N ARG A 534 11.80 -7.18 5.56
CA ARG A 534 11.43 -7.21 4.14
C ARG A 534 12.59 -6.97 3.21
N ILE A 535 13.86 -6.95 3.67
CA ILE A 535 15.00 -6.73 2.77
C ILE A 535 15.05 -7.77 1.64
N SER A 536 14.59 -9.00 1.89
CA SER A 536 14.53 -10.07 0.90
C SER A 536 13.34 -10.01 -0.06
N ASP A 537 12.40 -9.08 0.14
CA ASP A 537 11.23 -8.95 -0.74
C ASP A 537 11.66 -8.52 -2.15
N ILE A 538 10.98 -9.07 -3.15
CA ILE A 538 11.31 -8.95 -4.58
C ILE A 538 10.06 -8.48 -5.34
N GLY A 539 10.26 -7.77 -6.46
CA GLY A 539 9.16 -7.28 -7.32
C GLY A 539 8.35 -6.21 -6.61
N GLU A 540 7.02 -6.32 -6.63
CA GLU A 540 6.11 -5.35 -6.00
C GLU A 540 6.43 -5.11 -4.51
N GLY A 541 6.88 -6.14 -3.79
CA GLY A 541 7.29 -5.99 -2.38
C GLY A 541 8.52 -5.09 -2.20
N ALA A 542 9.49 -5.16 -3.13
CA ALA A 542 10.66 -4.28 -3.14
C ALA A 542 10.27 -2.84 -3.48
N ASP A 543 9.36 -2.66 -4.45
CA ASP A 543 8.85 -1.34 -4.84
C ASP A 543 8.09 -0.66 -3.67
N VAL A 544 7.27 -1.43 -2.94
CA VAL A 544 6.60 -0.93 -1.73
C VAL A 544 7.62 -0.56 -0.66
N ARG A 545 8.64 -1.39 -0.43
CA ARG A 545 9.71 -1.11 0.54
C ARG A 545 10.45 0.18 0.22
N GLU A 546 10.84 0.39 -1.04
CA GLU A 546 11.54 1.60 -1.48
C GLU A 546 10.63 2.83 -1.45
N SER A 547 9.35 2.66 -1.80
CA SER A 547 8.33 3.71 -1.64
C SER A 547 8.21 4.16 -0.18
N VAL A 548 8.08 3.21 0.77
CA VAL A 548 8.00 3.49 2.21
C VAL A 548 9.24 4.25 2.69
N LEU A 549 10.43 3.78 2.33
CA LEU A 549 11.70 4.42 2.68
C LEU A 549 11.74 5.88 2.19
N SER A 550 11.41 6.10 0.92
CA SER A 550 11.43 7.44 0.30
C SER A 550 10.40 8.40 0.91
N VAL A 551 9.19 7.94 1.23
CA VAL A 551 8.12 8.76 1.82
C VAL A 551 8.50 9.24 3.21
N HIS A 552 9.06 8.38 4.06
CA HIS A 552 9.51 8.77 5.39
C HIS A 552 10.74 9.68 5.34
N ALA A 553 11.71 9.38 4.47
CA ALA A 553 12.87 10.26 4.28
C ALA A 553 12.44 11.65 3.79
N CYS A 554 11.52 11.73 2.82
CA CYS A 554 10.99 13.00 2.33
C CYS A 554 10.25 13.78 3.42
N PHE A 555 9.50 13.11 4.29
CA PHE A 555 8.88 13.75 5.44
C PHE A 555 9.94 14.34 6.39
N LEU A 556 10.94 13.56 6.77
CA LEU A 556 11.99 13.99 7.69
C LEU A 556 12.80 15.15 7.12
N ILE A 557 13.10 15.12 5.81
CA ILE A 557 13.74 16.23 5.10
C ILE A 557 12.92 17.50 5.29
N LYS A 558 11.62 17.49 4.98
CA LYS A 558 10.73 18.65 5.16
C LYS A 558 10.67 19.12 6.62
N SER A 559 10.64 18.19 7.57
CA SER A 559 10.52 18.51 9.00
C SER A 559 11.75 19.22 9.58
N MET A 560 12.91 19.20 8.89
CA MET A 560 14.07 20.03 9.28
C MET A 560 13.81 21.54 9.14
N SER A 561 12.75 21.95 8.44
CA SER A 561 12.35 23.36 8.33
C SER A 561 11.31 23.79 9.37
N GLN A 562 11.01 22.96 10.37
CA GLN A 562 10.07 23.33 11.43
C GLN A 562 10.62 24.47 12.31
N ARG A 563 9.75 25.29 12.89
CA ARG A 563 10.16 26.40 13.78
C ARG A 563 10.72 25.92 15.12
N ASP A 564 10.20 24.82 15.63
CA ASP A 564 10.65 24.20 16.87
C ASP A 564 12.03 23.53 16.68
N GLU A 565 13.01 23.88 17.52
CA GLU A 565 14.38 23.35 17.45
C GLU A 565 14.47 21.87 17.79
N HIS A 566 13.72 21.42 18.80
CA HIS A 566 13.68 20.02 19.21
C HIS A 566 13.13 19.14 18.09
N VAL A 567 12.09 19.59 17.38
CA VAL A 567 11.55 18.87 16.21
C VAL A 567 12.57 18.79 15.07
N ARG A 568 13.35 19.86 14.82
CA ARG A 568 14.43 19.81 13.83
C ARG A 568 15.51 18.82 14.22
N ASP A 569 15.94 18.82 15.48
CA ASP A 569 16.99 17.91 15.98
C ASP A 569 16.55 16.45 15.91
N VAL A 570 15.31 16.14 16.31
CA VAL A 570 14.73 14.81 16.15
C VAL A 570 14.70 14.42 14.67
N SER A 571 14.26 15.31 13.77
CA SER A 571 14.24 15.05 12.32
C SER A 571 15.61 14.67 11.78
N VAL A 572 16.65 15.45 12.11
CA VAL A 572 18.03 15.23 11.68
C VAL A 572 18.56 13.90 12.20
N LYS A 573 18.29 13.58 13.47
CA LYS A 573 18.72 12.33 14.11
C LYS A 573 18.08 11.11 13.45
N LEU A 574 16.76 11.13 13.24
CA LEU A 574 16.05 10.04 12.57
C LEU A 574 16.50 9.88 11.11
N LEU A 575 16.66 10.99 10.38
CA LEU A 575 17.13 10.98 8.99
C LEU A 575 18.56 10.41 8.88
N THR A 576 19.43 10.75 9.82
CA THR A 576 20.80 10.22 9.88
C THR A 576 20.82 8.72 10.13
N GLN A 577 20.02 8.23 11.08
CA GLN A 577 19.90 6.78 11.33
C GLN A 577 19.30 6.05 10.12
N LEU A 578 18.34 6.66 9.42
CA LEU A 578 17.70 6.07 8.25
C LEU A 578 18.70 5.88 7.11
N LYS A 579 19.48 6.91 6.76
CA LYS A 579 20.49 6.83 5.68
C LYS A 579 21.68 5.93 6.02
N GLU A 580 22.02 5.78 7.30
CA GLU A 580 23.07 4.86 7.75
C GLU A 580 22.63 3.40 7.67
N LYS A 581 21.38 3.09 8.07
CA LYS A 581 20.83 1.72 8.00
C LYS A 581 20.44 1.33 6.58
N PHE A 582 19.90 2.26 5.79
CA PHE A 582 19.43 2.03 4.43
C PHE A 582 20.07 3.02 3.45
N PRO A 583 21.33 2.79 3.02
CA PRO A 583 22.07 3.71 2.17
C PRO A 583 21.41 4.03 0.83
N GLN A 584 20.53 3.15 0.32
CA GLN A 584 19.87 3.34 -0.97
C GLN A 584 18.99 4.60 -1.05
N VAL A 585 18.53 5.09 0.10
CA VAL A 585 17.81 6.38 0.17
C VAL A 585 18.64 7.55 -0.37
N LEU A 586 19.98 7.45 -0.31
CA LEU A 586 20.90 8.53 -0.69
C LEU A 586 20.80 8.91 -2.18
N TRP A 587 20.50 7.93 -3.04
CA TRP A 587 20.33 8.10 -4.48
C TRP A 587 18.88 7.92 -4.94
N ASN A 588 17.92 8.01 -4.01
CA ASN A 588 16.51 8.11 -4.38
C ASN A 588 16.23 9.51 -4.98
N SER A 589 15.67 9.54 -6.19
CA SER A 589 15.45 10.79 -6.94
C SER A 589 14.54 11.77 -6.21
N SER A 590 13.48 11.29 -5.54
CA SER A 590 12.54 12.14 -4.81
C SER A 590 13.17 12.77 -3.58
N CYS A 591 13.98 12.00 -2.84
CA CYS A 591 14.69 12.50 -1.67
C CYS A 591 15.75 13.54 -2.06
N LEU A 592 16.54 13.25 -3.09
CA LEU A 592 17.58 14.16 -3.59
C LEU A 592 16.97 15.47 -4.12
N ASP A 593 15.94 15.38 -4.97
CA ASP A 593 15.23 16.54 -5.49
C ASP A 593 14.70 17.43 -4.36
N LEU A 594 14.02 16.81 -3.39
CA LEU A 594 13.43 17.54 -2.27
C LEU A 594 14.50 18.19 -1.39
N LEU A 595 15.61 17.51 -1.13
CA LEU A 595 16.73 18.04 -0.36
C LEU A 595 17.34 19.27 -1.04
N LEU A 596 17.61 19.18 -2.35
CA LEU A 596 18.17 20.28 -3.14
C LEU A 596 17.20 21.46 -3.28
N ILE A 597 15.90 21.21 -3.44
CA ILE A 597 14.87 22.26 -3.46
C ILE A 597 14.77 22.95 -2.10
N SER A 598 14.84 22.18 -1.00
CA SER A 598 14.65 22.68 0.36
C SER A 598 15.81 23.52 0.89
N VAL A 599 17.01 23.40 0.31
CA VAL A 599 18.13 24.33 0.56
C VAL A 599 17.74 25.78 0.26
N HIS A 600 16.82 25.98 -0.68
CA HIS A 600 16.42 27.30 -1.14
C HIS A 600 14.97 27.67 -0.78
N ASN A 601 14.07 26.70 -0.61
CA ASN A 601 12.64 26.99 -0.48
C ASN A 601 12.37 28.08 0.54
N GLU A 602 11.72 29.11 0.01
CA GLU A 602 11.14 30.23 0.69
C GLU A 602 10.26 29.72 1.84
N LEU A 603 10.76 29.78 3.08
CA LEU A 603 9.99 29.60 4.33
C LEU A 603 8.92 30.70 4.52
N THR A 604 8.52 31.38 3.45
CA THR A 604 7.85 32.69 3.36
C THR A 604 6.36 32.58 3.03
N SER A 605 5.70 31.45 3.26
CA SER A 605 4.22 31.43 3.25
C SER A 605 3.61 32.02 4.53
N GLY A 606 4.43 32.54 5.46
CA GLY A 606 3.99 33.20 6.70
C GLY A 606 4.25 34.72 6.68
N PRO A 607 3.34 35.58 7.20
CA PRO A 607 3.41 37.05 7.03
C PRO A 607 4.59 37.73 7.73
N VAL A 608 5.36 37.02 8.57
CA VAL A 608 6.56 37.52 9.26
C VAL A 608 7.49 36.32 9.48
N SER A 609 8.60 36.25 8.75
CA SER A 609 9.65 35.23 8.97
C SER A 609 10.88 35.89 9.55
N ASP A 610 11.28 35.48 10.76
CA ASP A 610 12.50 35.96 11.42
C ASP A 610 13.75 35.61 10.56
N PRO A 611 14.52 36.61 10.09
CA PRO A 611 15.70 36.38 9.26
C PRO A 611 16.75 35.46 9.91
N ALA A 612 16.87 35.48 11.25
CA ALA A 612 17.85 34.65 11.97
C ALA A 612 17.48 33.16 11.93
N TRP A 613 16.20 32.85 12.13
CA TRP A 613 15.70 31.49 11.99
C TRP A 613 15.84 30.96 10.56
N VAL A 614 15.49 31.77 9.54
CA VAL A 614 15.66 31.38 8.12
C VAL A 614 17.13 31.08 7.81
N ALA A 615 18.07 31.89 8.31
CA ALA A 615 19.50 31.64 8.15
C ALA A 615 19.95 30.33 8.82
N THR A 616 19.43 30.03 10.01
CA THR A 616 19.72 28.79 10.75
C THR A 616 19.21 27.55 10.04
N VAL A 617 17.97 27.59 9.52
CA VAL A 617 17.42 26.47 8.74
C VAL A 617 18.20 26.28 7.44
N ARG A 618 18.54 27.37 6.73
CA ARG A 618 19.35 27.30 5.50
C ARG A 618 20.72 26.67 5.75
N SER A 619 21.43 27.08 6.80
CA SER A 619 22.75 26.51 7.13
C SER A 619 22.66 25.03 7.49
N LEU A 620 21.59 24.62 8.19
CA LEU A 620 21.31 23.22 8.49
C LEU A 620 21.10 22.40 7.21
N TYR A 621 20.25 22.85 6.30
CA TYR A 621 20.02 22.15 5.02
C TYR A 621 21.30 22.07 4.18
N GLN A 622 22.09 23.14 4.11
CA GLN A 622 23.38 23.12 3.40
C GLN A 622 24.34 22.09 3.99
N LYS A 623 24.44 22.03 5.32
CA LYS A 623 25.26 21.01 6.01
C LYS A 623 24.79 19.60 5.70
N ILE A 624 23.50 19.31 5.88
CA ILE A 624 22.94 17.97 5.67
C ILE A 624 23.01 17.57 4.20
N ALA A 625 22.72 18.48 3.27
CA ALA A 625 22.83 18.22 1.84
C ALA A 625 24.27 17.93 1.40
N ARG A 626 25.26 18.63 1.97
CA ARG A 626 26.68 18.34 1.72
C ARG A 626 27.06 16.95 2.18
N GLU A 627 26.71 16.58 3.42
CA GLU A 627 26.99 15.25 3.98
C GLU A 627 26.28 14.15 3.17
N TRP A 628 25.04 14.41 2.76
CA TRP A 628 24.23 13.50 1.94
C TRP A 628 24.87 13.24 0.59
N LEU A 629 25.19 14.31 -0.15
CA LEU A 629 25.81 14.23 -1.47
C LEU A 629 27.20 13.59 -1.42
N THR A 630 28.02 13.94 -0.42
CA THR A 630 29.35 13.34 -0.24
C THR A 630 29.22 11.84 0.03
N SER A 631 28.25 11.44 0.85
CA SER A 631 27.97 10.02 1.11
C SER A 631 27.46 9.31 -0.14
N ALA A 632 26.48 9.89 -0.84
CA ALA A 632 25.91 9.34 -2.07
C ALA A 632 26.99 9.10 -3.15
N LEU A 633 27.82 10.10 -3.41
CA LEU A 633 28.94 10.00 -4.35
C LEU A 633 30.03 9.02 -3.89
N SER A 634 30.14 8.72 -2.58
CA SER A 634 31.07 7.70 -2.10
C SER A 634 30.63 6.27 -2.44
N TYR A 635 29.31 6.03 -2.40
CA TYR A 635 28.72 4.72 -2.68
C TYR A 635 28.45 4.51 -4.17
N ALA A 636 27.83 5.49 -4.83
CA ALA A 636 27.38 5.40 -6.22
C ALA A 636 27.69 6.70 -6.98
N PRO A 637 28.98 6.99 -7.28
CA PRO A 637 29.38 8.23 -7.93
C PRO A 637 28.76 8.43 -9.32
N CYS A 638 28.72 7.43 -10.21
CA CYS A 638 28.15 7.59 -11.55
C CYS A 638 26.65 7.88 -11.46
N THR A 639 25.93 7.08 -10.69
CA THR A 639 24.48 7.25 -10.50
C THR A 639 24.13 8.60 -9.87
N THR A 640 24.87 9.00 -8.82
CA THR A 640 24.64 10.29 -8.14
C THR A 640 24.94 11.46 -9.08
N GLN A 641 26.01 11.40 -9.87
CA GLN A 641 26.31 12.42 -10.89
C GLN A 641 25.17 12.56 -11.91
N GLY A 642 24.66 11.45 -12.42
CA GLY A 642 23.54 11.45 -13.35
C GLY A 642 22.28 12.10 -12.75
N LEU A 643 21.96 11.82 -11.49
CA LEU A 643 20.82 12.41 -10.79
C LEU A 643 20.99 13.92 -10.55
N ILE A 644 22.19 14.37 -10.18
CA ILE A 644 22.48 15.81 -10.01
C ILE A 644 22.31 16.55 -11.35
N GLN A 645 22.86 15.99 -12.43
CA GLN A 645 22.73 16.57 -13.78
C GLN A 645 21.26 16.63 -14.21
N GLU A 646 20.49 15.56 -13.97
CA GLU A 646 19.07 15.52 -14.30
C GLU A 646 18.26 16.55 -13.50
N ASN A 647 18.64 16.81 -12.24
CA ASN A 647 18.02 17.87 -11.44
C ASN A 647 18.16 19.25 -12.09
N PHE A 648 19.31 19.55 -12.71
CA PHE A 648 19.54 20.78 -13.48
C PHE A 648 18.80 20.79 -14.83
N CYS A 649 18.54 19.62 -15.43
CA CYS A 649 17.83 19.51 -16.71
C CYS A 649 16.31 19.71 -16.60
N LYS A 650 15.71 19.45 -15.43
CA LYS A 650 14.26 19.60 -15.22
C LYS A 650 13.79 21.04 -15.47
N PRO A 651 12.70 21.26 -16.22
CA PRO A 651 12.25 22.60 -16.61
C PRO A 651 12.01 23.49 -15.38
N SER A 652 12.58 24.70 -15.43
CA SER A 652 12.48 25.71 -14.38
C SER A 652 11.22 26.54 -14.55
N GLY A 653 10.32 26.49 -13.55
CA GLY A 653 9.38 27.60 -13.33
C GLY A 653 10.14 28.84 -12.86
N VAL A 654 9.50 30.02 -12.91
CA VAL A 654 10.06 31.33 -12.52
C VAL A 654 10.71 31.33 -11.12
N GLN A 655 10.28 30.42 -10.23
CA GLN A 655 10.86 30.25 -8.89
C GLN A 655 12.28 29.66 -8.90
N ARG A 656 12.71 28.86 -9.89
CA ARG A 656 13.93 27.99 -9.84
C ARG A 656 15.26 28.70 -10.16
N THR A 657 15.25 29.95 -10.62
CA THR A 657 16.47 30.68 -11.05
C THR A 657 17.37 31.08 -9.87
N GLN A 658 16.81 31.41 -8.71
CA GLN A 658 17.60 31.69 -7.50
C GLN A 658 18.08 30.39 -6.81
N HIS A 659 17.32 29.30 -6.87
CA HIS A 659 17.72 27.97 -6.37
C HIS A 659 19.03 27.47 -7.00
N THR A 660 19.26 27.82 -8.27
CA THR A 660 20.41 27.33 -9.03
C THR A 660 21.71 27.90 -8.45
N ALA A 661 21.75 29.14 -7.97
CA ALA A 661 22.96 29.76 -7.42
C ALA A 661 23.42 29.15 -6.08
N ASP A 662 22.48 28.80 -5.19
CA ASP A 662 22.79 28.19 -3.89
C ASP A 662 23.18 26.71 -4.03
N VAL A 663 22.50 25.96 -4.91
CA VAL A 663 22.90 24.59 -5.26
C VAL A 663 24.29 24.61 -5.91
N VAL A 664 24.56 25.60 -6.76
CA VAL A 664 25.89 25.82 -7.34
C VAL A 664 26.93 26.05 -6.24
N SER A 665 26.66 26.94 -5.27
CA SER A 665 27.55 27.16 -4.12
C SER A 665 27.79 25.88 -3.31
N LEU A 666 26.73 25.12 -2.98
CA LEU A 666 26.84 23.87 -2.25
C LEU A 666 27.76 22.86 -2.95
N LEU A 667 27.56 22.67 -4.25
CA LEU A 667 28.33 21.73 -5.07
C LEU A 667 29.77 22.20 -5.29
N SER A 668 30.03 23.51 -5.29
CA SER A 668 31.38 24.08 -5.50
C SER A 668 32.40 23.62 -4.45
N GLU A 669 31.89 23.31 -3.25
CA GLU A 669 32.67 22.93 -2.08
C GLU A 669 32.79 21.39 -1.95
N ILE A 670 32.11 20.60 -2.79
CA ILE A 670 32.21 19.14 -2.78
C ILE A 670 33.29 18.71 -3.77
N ARG A 671 34.40 18.18 -3.23
CA ARG A 671 35.51 17.61 -4.00
C ARG A 671 35.74 16.17 -3.56
N ILE A 672 35.81 15.25 -4.52
CA ILE A 672 36.08 13.84 -4.25
C ILE A 672 37.39 13.46 -4.94
N CYS A 673 38.38 13.10 -4.14
CA CYS A 673 39.70 12.70 -4.60
C CYS A 673 39.82 11.18 -4.60
N SER A 674 40.53 10.62 -5.58
CA SER A 674 40.91 9.21 -5.54
C SER A 674 41.97 8.99 -4.42
N GLY A 675 41.66 8.18 -3.41
CA GLY A 675 42.64 7.65 -2.45
C GLY A 675 42.98 8.48 -1.19
N LYS A 676 42.46 9.69 -1.00
CA LYS A 676 42.69 10.54 0.21
C LYS A 676 41.38 11.11 0.78
N ASN A 677 40.35 10.29 0.94
CA ASN A 677 39.13 10.72 1.61
C ASN A 677 39.05 10.04 2.98
N ASP A 678 38.82 10.83 4.04
CA ASP A 678 38.66 10.38 5.43
C ASP A 678 37.30 9.67 5.63
N TRP A 679 37.05 8.61 4.86
CA TRP A 679 35.82 7.84 4.96
C TRP A 679 36.02 6.65 5.92
N ASN A 680 35.03 6.42 6.78
CA ASN A 680 35.02 5.23 7.62
C ASN A 680 34.72 3.99 6.75
N GLY A 681 35.78 3.28 6.32
CA GLY A 681 35.71 2.01 5.60
C GLY A 681 35.95 2.11 4.09
N ILE A 682 35.93 0.94 3.43
CA ILE A 682 36.14 0.84 1.98
C ILE A 682 34.82 1.15 1.26
N ARG A 683 34.81 2.24 0.48
CA ARG A 683 33.68 2.65 -0.36
C ARG A 683 33.92 2.33 -1.83
N THR A 684 32.86 2.34 -2.63
CA THR A 684 32.92 2.07 -4.08
C THR A 684 33.78 3.08 -4.82
N ALA A 685 33.72 4.37 -4.45
CA ALA A 685 34.59 5.40 -5.01
C ALA A 685 36.09 5.25 -4.65
N ASN A 686 36.48 4.32 -3.77
CA ASN A 686 37.90 3.99 -3.56
C ASN A 686 38.46 3.13 -4.70
N VAL A 687 37.61 2.57 -5.57
CA VAL A 687 38.03 1.79 -6.73
C VAL A 687 38.37 2.76 -7.87
N PRO A 688 39.63 2.82 -8.34
CA PRO A 688 40.02 3.81 -9.37
C PRO A 688 39.20 3.71 -10.65
N ALA A 689 38.88 2.48 -11.09
CA ALA A 689 38.03 2.25 -12.26
C ALA A 689 36.66 2.92 -12.13
N VAL A 690 36.04 2.89 -10.94
CA VAL A 690 34.75 3.54 -10.67
C VAL A 690 34.86 5.06 -10.77
N MET A 691 35.94 5.64 -10.24
CA MET A 691 36.17 7.08 -10.36
C MET A 691 36.46 7.52 -11.81
N ASP A 692 37.16 6.68 -12.58
CA ASP A 692 37.36 6.89 -14.01
C ASP A 692 36.00 6.87 -14.75
N SER A 693 35.11 5.91 -14.44
CA SER A 693 33.74 5.88 -14.97
C SER A 693 32.88 7.05 -14.50
N ALA A 694 33.09 7.55 -13.27
CA ALA A 694 32.38 8.71 -12.76
C ALA A 694 32.80 10.00 -13.48
N ALA A 695 34.07 10.12 -13.88
CA ALA A 695 34.54 11.19 -14.75
C ALA A 695 33.88 11.13 -16.13
N ALA A 696 33.78 9.94 -16.72
CA ALA A 696 33.08 9.73 -17.98
C ALA A 696 31.57 10.08 -17.87
N ALA A 697 30.91 9.62 -16.80
CA ALA A 697 29.52 9.95 -16.49
C ALA A 697 29.28 11.45 -16.30
N SER A 698 30.29 12.17 -15.80
CA SER A 698 30.23 13.62 -15.63
C SER A 698 30.43 14.39 -16.94
N GLY A 699 30.85 13.72 -18.02
CA GLY A 699 31.15 14.32 -19.32
C GLY A 699 32.47 15.10 -19.34
N ALA A 700 33.32 14.95 -18.31
CA ALA A 700 34.64 15.55 -18.25
C ALA A 700 35.65 14.74 -19.08
N LYS A 701 36.55 15.42 -19.81
CA LYS A 701 37.71 14.77 -20.43
C LYS A 701 38.83 14.63 -19.41
N LYS A 702 39.41 13.44 -19.29
CA LYS A 702 40.49 13.18 -18.34
C LYS A 702 41.83 13.71 -18.89
N GLU A 703 42.30 14.85 -18.36
CA GLU A 703 43.59 15.44 -18.76
C GLU A 703 44.77 15.04 -17.86
N ALA A 704 44.55 14.38 -16.70
CA ALA A 704 45.60 14.00 -15.75
C ALA A 704 45.34 12.69 -14.98
N PRO A 705 46.40 12.00 -14.48
CA PRO A 705 46.29 10.73 -13.74
C PRO A 705 45.70 10.87 -12.32
N ASP A 706 45.89 12.02 -11.66
CA ASP A 706 45.28 12.34 -10.35
C ASP A 706 43.95 13.07 -10.55
N PHE A 707 42.87 12.32 -10.79
CA PHE A 707 41.55 12.90 -11.01
C PHE A 707 40.91 13.35 -9.69
N THR A 708 40.62 14.66 -9.61
CA THR A 708 39.73 15.23 -8.58
C THR A 708 38.38 15.48 -9.24
N LEU A 709 37.33 14.81 -8.76
CA LEU A 709 35.98 15.06 -9.24
C LEU A 709 35.47 16.37 -8.64
N GLU A 710 35.57 17.46 -9.41
CA GLU A 710 34.87 18.70 -9.13
C GLU A 710 33.40 18.58 -9.56
N VAL A 711 32.54 18.28 -8.59
CA VAL A 711 31.14 17.92 -8.83
C VAL A 711 30.38 19.05 -9.50
N LEU A 712 30.61 20.30 -9.09
CA LEU A 712 29.90 21.45 -9.65
C LEU A 712 30.20 21.69 -11.13
N SER A 713 31.49 21.88 -11.47
CA SER A 713 31.90 22.32 -12.79
C SER A 713 31.48 21.31 -13.85
N THR A 714 31.60 20.03 -13.52
CA THR A 714 31.19 18.92 -14.39
C THR A 714 29.67 18.78 -14.50
N ALA A 715 28.92 18.88 -13.40
CA ALA A 715 27.46 18.76 -13.42
C ALA A 715 26.78 19.86 -14.23
N VAL A 716 27.17 21.13 -14.05
CA VAL A 716 26.55 22.27 -14.76
C VAL A 716 26.85 22.22 -16.26
N VAL A 717 28.10 21.94 -16.63
CA VAL A 717 28.51 21.83 -18.04
C VAL A 717 27.78 20.67 -18.72
N SER A 718 27.74 19.49 -18.09
CA SER A 718 27.04 18.34 -18.66
C SER A 718 25.54 18.58 -18.77
N ALA A 719 24.89 19.11 -17.74
CA ALA A 719 23.46 19.42 -17.78
C ALA A 719 23.13 20.40 -18.90
N THR A 720 23.98 21.41 -19.13
CA THR A 720 23.82 22.38 -20.23
C THR A 720 23.87 21.69 -21.58
N VAL A 721 24.85 20.80 -21.80
CA VAL A 721 24.98 20.01 -23.04
C VAL A 721 23.76 19.11 -23.24
N LYS A 722 23.28 18.43 -22.19
CA LYS A 722 22.06 17.60 -22.24
C LYS A 722 20.83 18.41 -22.61
N CYS A 723 20.64 19.57 -21.99
CA CYS A 723 19.56 20.50 -22.31
C CYS A 723 19.63 21.01 -23.75
N ASN A 724 20.82 21.29 -24.27
CA ASN A 724 21.00 21.72 -25.66
C ASN A 724 20.53 20.64 -26.63
N HIS A 725 20.96 19.39 -26.44
CA HIS A 725 20.52 18.28 -27.31
C HIS A 725 19.02 17.97 -27.16
N ALA A 726 18.46 18.05 -25.95
CA ALA A 726 17.02 17.96 -25.76
C ALA A 726 16.26 19.08 -26.49
N GLY A 727 16.78 20.31 -26.42
CA GLY A 727 16.26 21.48 -27.14
C GLY A 727 16.37 21.35 -28.65
N GLU A 728 17.47 20.78 -29.17
CA GLU A 728 17.67 20.46 -30.59
C GLU A 728 16.57 19.53 -31.09
N ILE A 729 16.34 18.40 -30.40
CA ILE A 729 15.29 17.44 -30.78
C ILE A 729 13.89 18.06 -30.68
N ALA A 730 13.59 18.76 -29.59
CA ALA A 730 12.31 19.46 -29.44
C ALA A 730 12.11 20.50 -30.56
N GLY A 731 13.17 21.21 -30.96
CA GLY A 731 13.18 22.14 -32.08
C GLY A 731 12.92 21.44 -33.41
N MET A 732 13.61 20.32 -33.68
CA MET A 732 13.40 19.49 -34.87
C MET A 732 11.97 18.96 -34.95
N ARG A 733 11.38 18.49 -33.84
CA ARG A 733 9.99 18.01 -33.77
C ARG A 733 9.00 19.13 -34.11
N ARG A 734 9.19 20.32 -33.54
CA ARG A 734 8.36 21.50 -33.84
C ARG A 734 8.47 21.90 -35.30
N LEU A 735 9.68 21.95 -35.85
CA LEU A 735 9.92 22.28 -37.26
C LEU A 735 9.29 21.26 -38.21
N PHE A 736 9.42 19.96 -37.92
CA PHE A 736 8.81 18.89 -38.71
C PHE A 736 7.27 18.98 -38.71
N SER A 737 6.69 19.32 -37.55
CA SER A 737 5.24 19.53 -37.40
C SER A 737 4.77 20.75 -38.19
N THR A 738 5.51 21.86 -38.15
CA THR A 738 5.19 23.10 -38.90
C THR A 738 5.36 22.93 -40.41
N MET A 739 6.32 22.11 -40.86
CA MET A 739 6.57 21.84 -42.29
C MET A 739 5.65 20.76 -42.89
N GLY A 740 4.69 20.24 -42.13
CA GLY A 740 3.67 19.32 -42.64
C GLY A 740 4.16 17.90 -42.99
N GLY A 741 5.23 17.42 -42.36
CA GLY A 741 5.83 16.11 -42.66
C GLY A 741 6.45 16.09 -44.06
N ILE A 742 7.75 16.41 -44.14
CA ILE A 742 8.42 16.64 -45.42
C ILE A 742 8.40 15.36 -46.28
N ASN A 743 7.68 15.42 -47.42
CA ASN A 743 7.86 14.52 -48.55
C ASN A 743 9.28 14.72 -49.13
N MET A 744 10.31 14.12 -48.52
CA MET A 744 11.68 14.07 -49.06
C MET A 744 11.79 12.99 -50.15
N GLY A 745 10.98 13.14 -51.20
CA GLY A 745 11.09 12.39 -52.44
C GLY A 745 10.73 13.32 -53.58
N MET A 746 11.71 13.75 -54.37
CA MET A 746 11.47 14.47 -55.63
C MET A 746 10.67 13.56 -56.57
N SER A 747 9.35 13.66 -56.54
CA SER A 747 8.49 13.11 -57.60
C SER A 747 8.07 14.25 -58.53
N PRO A 748 8.06 14.04 -59.86
CA PRO A 748 7.64 15.06 -60.82
C PRO A 748 6.19 15.49 -60.57
N PRO A 749 5.78 16.70 -61.00
CA PRO A 749 4.40 17.12 -60.85
C PRO A 749 3.52 16.25 -61.75
N GLY A 750 2.79 15.29 -61.18
CA GLY A 750 1.86 14.46 -61.94
C GLY A 750 1.42 13.13 -61.33
N THR A 751 1.97 12.67 -60.22
CA THR A 751 1.56 11.38 -59.61
C THR A 751 1.14 11.58 -58.17
N GLN A 752 -0.18 11.46 -57.91
CA GLN A 752 -0.72 11.32 -56.57
C GLN A 752 -0.29 9.95 -56.02
N SER A 753 0.85 9.88 -55.35
CA SER A 753 1.19 8.71 -54.54
C SER A 753 0.49 8.82 -53.19
N LEU A 754 -0.42 7.88 -52.89
CA LEU A 754 -0.81 7.57 -51.52
C LEU A 754 0.41 6.99 -50.78
N HIS A 755 1.26 7.85 -50.23
CA HIS A 755 2.24 7.42 -49.22
C HIS A 755 1.73 7.84 -47.84
N PRO A 756 1.74 6.93 -46.85
CA PRO A 756 1.33 7.26 -45.49
C PRO A 756 2.25 8.35 -44.92
N HIS A 757 1.66 9.33 -44.23
CA HIS A 757 2.42 10.37 -43.52
C HIS A 757 3.38 9.69 -42.53
N GLN A 758 4.69 9.78 -42.79
CA GLN A 758 5.71 9.24 -41.89
C GLN A 758 5.77 10.09 -40.62
N SER A 759 5.76 9.42 -39.46
CA SER A 759 5.87 10.11 -38.17
C SER A 759 7.29 10.68 -37.97
N PHE A 760 7.41 11.78 -37.21
CA PHE A 760 8.72 12.36 -36.87
C PHE A 760 9.65 11.31 -36.24
N ASP A 761 9.10 10.51 -35.32
CA ASP A 761 9.84 9.48 -34.61
C ASP A 761 10.37 8.40 -35.58
N GLU A 762 9.57 7.95 -36.56
CA GLU A 762 10.05 6.99 -37.59
C GLU A 762 11.25 7.52 -38.39
N VAL A 763 11.18 8.74 -38.88
CA VAL A 763 12.23 9.33 -39.74
C VAL A 763 13.52 9.50 -38.95
N PHE A 764 13.44 10.09 -37.75
CA PHE A 764 14.64 10.40 -36.97
C PHE A 764 15.21 9.18 -36.25
N VAL A 765 14.39 8.22 -35.80
CA VAL A 765 14.90 6.93 -35.29
C VAL A 765 15.66 6.21 -36.40
N SER A 766 15.09 6.09 -37.61
CA SER A 766 15.77 5.46 -38.76
C SER A 766 17.09 6.16 -39.11
N LYS A 767 17.10 7.50 -39.10
CA LYS A 767 18.32 8.30 -39.32
C LYS A 767 19.41 7.97 -38.29
N PHE A 768 19.10 8.01 -37.00
CA PHE A 768 20.09 7.76 -35.96
C PHE A 768 20.55 6.29 -35.92
N VAL A 769 19.65 5.34 -36.18
CA VAL A 769 20.00 3.93 -36.35
C VAL A 769 21.03 3.77 -37.48
N SER A 770 20.78 4.37 -38.66
CA SER A 770 21.70 4.33 -39.80
C SER A 770 23.07 4.95 -39.47
N LEU A 771 23.10 6.13 -38.82
CA LEU A 771 24.34 6.79 -38.42
C LEU A 771 25.16 5.95 -37.43
N LEU A 772 24.52 5.37 -36.41
CA LEU A 772 25.19 4.52 -35.43
C LEU A 772 25.73 3.23 -36.06
N GLN A 773 25.00 2.61 -37.00
CA GLN A 773 25.49 1.46 -37.76
C GLN A 773 26.71 1.81 -38.62
N ASN A 774 26.74 2.99 -39.23
CA ASN A 774 27.89 3.45 -40.00
C ASN A 774 29.15 3.58 -39.14
N PHE A 775 29.03 4.03 -37.88
CA PHE A 775 30.16 4.07 -36.96
C PHE A 775 30.71 2.67 -36.66
N VAL A 776 29.85 1.66 -36.48
CA VAL A 776 30.28 0.27 -36.26
C VAL A 776 31.09 -0.25 -37.46
N VAL A 777 30.60 -0.02 -38.68
CA VAL A 777 31.29 -0.45 -39.92
C VAL A 777 32.59 0.33 -40.14
N ALA A 778 32.62 1.62 -39.82
CA ALA A 778 33.81 2.46 -39.95
C ALA A 778 34.91 2.06 -38.96
N ALA A 779 34.53 1.64 -37.74
CA ALA A 779 35.44 1.23 -36.67
C ALA A 779 36.45 0.14 -37.10
N GLU A 780 36.05 -0.73 -38.03
CA GLU A 780 36.91 -1.81 -38.53
C GLU A 780 38.00 -1.32 -39.47
N LYS A 781 37.79 -0.19 -40.15
CA LYS A 781 38.64 0.28 -41.25
C LYS A 781 39.50 1.49 -40.90
N GLN A 782 38.99 2.39 -40.06
CA GLN A 782 39.63 3.67 -39.74
C GLN A 782 39.26 4.16 -38.33
N PRO A 783 40.09 5.04 -37.71
CA PRO A 783 39.74 5.67 -36.46
C PRO A 783 38.49 6.55 -36.63
N ILE A 784 37.64 6.56 -35.60
CA ILE A 784 36.37 7.28 -35.61
C ILE A 784 36.56 8.71 -35.09
N ASP A 785 35.79 9.64 -35.63
CA ASP A 785 35.64 10.97 -35.02
C ASP A 785 34.82 10.86 -33.73
N ASN A 786 35.54 10.87 -32.59
CA ASN A 786 34.96 10.79 -31.26
C ASN A 786 33.97 11.93 -30.95
N SER A 787 34.17 13.11 -31.54
CA SER A 787 33.28 14.26 -31.31
C SER A 787 31.93 14.05 -31.99
N GLN A 788 31.95 13.64 -33.26
CA GLN A 788 30.75 13.32 -34.03
C GLN A 788 30.00 12.12 -33.45
N PHE A 789 30.72 11.10 -32.99
CA PHE A 789 30.13 9.94 -32.33
C PHE A 789 29.38 10.34 -31.06
N ARG A 790 30.00 11.15 -30.20
CA ARG A 790 29.39 11.65 -28.95
C ARG A 790 28.15 12.51 -29.21
N GLU A 791 28.21 13.40 -30.18
CA GLU A 791 27.06 14.23 -30.57
C GLU A 791 25.89 13.36 -31.06
N THR A 792 26.17 12.42 -31.96
CA THR A 792 25.16 11.50 -32.51
C THR A 792 24.49 10.67 -31.41
N CYS A 793 25.27 10.11 -30.49
CA CYS A 793 24.72 9.34 -29.37
C CYS A 793 23.88 10.22 -28.42
N SER A 794 24.31 11.46 -28.19
CA SER A 794 23.59 12.41 -27.32
C SER A 794 22.25 12.84 -27.93
N GLN A 795 22.21 13.13 -29.23
CA GLN A 795 20.98 13.46 -29.96
C GLN A 795 20.01 12.27 -30.02
N ALA A 796 20.52 11.06 -30.28
CA ALA A 796 19.72 9.83 -30.24
C ALA A 796 19.12 9.58 -28.85
N THR A 797 19.87 9.86 -27.78
CA THR A 797 19.40 9.74 -26.40
C THR A 797 18.34 10.78 -26.06
N ALA A 798 18.54 12.03 -26.46
CA ALA A 798 17.52 13.07 -26.32
C ALA A 798 16.21 12.70 -27.03
N LEU A 799 16.27 12.10 -28.22
CA LEU A 799 15.10 11.60 -28.94
C LEU A 799 14.37 10.49 -28.19
N LEU A 800 15.10 9.54 -27.59
CA LEU A 800 14.53 8.48 -26.76
C LEU A 800 13.76 9.05 -25.56
N LEU A 801 14.36 10.00 -24.84
CA LEU A 801 13.77 10.58 -23.63
C LEU A 801 12.56 11.47 -23.97
N ASP A 802 12.60 12.25 -25.05
CA ASP A 802 11.48 13.06 -25.52
C ASP A 802 10.25 12.21 -25.92
N HIS A 803 10.49 11.04 -26.52
CA HIS A 803 9.42 10.10 -26.87
C HIS A 803 8.75 9.48 -25.64
N MET A 804 9.50 9.16 -24.59
CA MET A 804 8.96 8.62 -23.33
C MET A 804 7.98 9.58 -22.63
N VAL A 805 8.14 10.89 -22.83
CA VAL A 805 7.21 11.91 -22.30
C VAL A 805 5.91 11.99 -23.11
N SER A 806 5.89 11.46 -24.33
CA SER A 806 4.83 11.69 -25.32
C SER A 806 3.81 10.54 -25.46
N ASP A 807 3.92 9.46 -24.67
CA ASP A 807 2.99 8.31 -24.58
C ASP A 807 2.65 7.59 -25.92
N SER A 808 3.37 7.85 -27.01
CA SER A 808 3.02 7.34 -28.35
C SER A 808 3.59 5.93 -28.59
N ARG A 809 2.76 4.88 -28.45
CA ARG A 809 3.13 3.46 -28.64
C ARG A 809 3.52 3.04 -30.08
N ALA A 810 3.76 3.98 -30.99
CA ALA A 810 3.73 3.75 -32.43
C ALA A 810 5.01 3.12 -33.02
N ASN A 811 6.12 2.97 -32.29
CA ASN A 811 7.38 2.55 -32.92
C ASN A 811 8.36 1.72 -32.05
N LEU A 812 7.82 0.76 -31.28
CA LEU A 812 8.56 0.01 -30.25
C LEU A 812 9.86 -0.66 -30.77
N GLU A 813 9.85 -1.17 -31.99
CA GLU A 813 10.98 -1.91 -32.59
C GLU A 813 12.16 -0.97 -32.89
N GLY A 814 11.92 0.17 -33.53
CA GLY A 814 12.97 1.17 -33.81
C GLY A 814 13.61 1.73 -32.55
N PHE A 815 12.82 1.94 -31.48
CA PHE A 815 13.34 2.38 -30.18
C PHE A 815 14.22 1.33 -29.52
N SER A 816 13.79 0.06 -29.53
CA SER A 816 14.60 -1.04 -29.00
C SER A 816 15.95 -1.15 -29.75
N GLN A 817 15.94 -1.00 -31.07
CA GLN A 817 17.14 -1.02 -31.90
C GLN A 817 18.08 0.14 -31.59
N LEU A 818 17.54 1.33 -31.31
CA LEU A 818 18.34 2.49 -30.94
C LEU A 818 19.02 2.31 -29.58
N ILE A 819 18.28 1.81 -28.57
CA ILE A 819 18.85 1.48 -27.25
C ILE A 819 19.96 0.45 -27.40
N ARG A 820 19.73 -0.62 -28.18
CA ARG A 820 20.73 -1.63 -28.50
C ARG A 820 21.98 -0.99 -29.11
N LEU A 821 21.86 -0.16 -30.14
CA LEU A 821 23.03 0.47 -30.77
C LEU A 821 23.78 1.40 -29.81
N LEU A 822 23.08 2.17 -28.98
CA LEU A 822 23.72 3.01 -27.95
C LEU A 822 24.50 2.19 -26.91
N CYS A 823 24.10 0.94 -26.64
CA CYS A 823 24.82 0.02 -25.76
C CYS A 823 25.98 -0.70 -26.46
N TRP A 824 25.79 -1.14 -27.71
CA TRP A 824 26.75 -1.98 -28.42
C TRP A 824 27.84 -1.20 -29.16
N CYS A 825 27.56 0.00 -29.68
CA CYS A 825 28.56 0.78 -30.45
C CYS A 825 29.86 1.01 -29.65
N PRO A 826 29.83 1.44 -28.37
CA PRO A 826 31.04 1.57 -27.56
C PRO A 826 31.86 0.26 -27.46
N ALA A 827 31.19 -0.89 -27.35
CA ALA A 827 31.85 -2.20 -27.29
C ALA A 827 32.46 -2.63 -28.64
N TYR A 828 31.82 -2.31 -29.76
CA TYR A 828 32.36 -2.56 -31.10
C TYR A 828 33.60 -1.71 -31.39
N ILE A 829 33.55 -0.42 -31.04
CA ILE A 829 34.64 0.54 -31.26
C ILE A 829 35.81 0.24 -30.32
N SER A 830 35.50 -0.10 -29.06
CA SER A 830 36.45 -0.60 -28.06
C SER A 830 37.64 0.34 -27.78
N THR A 831 37.43 1.65 -27.84
CA THR A 831 38.41 2.66 -27.41
C THR A 831 37.97 3.36 -26.12
N PRO A 832 38.90 3.96 -25.35
CA PRO A 832 38.55 4.71 -24.15
C PRO A 832 37.52 5.82 -24.41
N ASP A 833 37.73 6.66 -25.44
CA ASP A 833 36.82 7.77 -25.78
C ASP A 833 35.39 7.30 -26.12
N ALA A 834 35.27 6.19 -26.87
CA ALA A 834 33.97 5.63 -27.22
C ALA A 834 33.28 5.04 -25.98
N MET A 835 34.04 4.41 -25.07
CA MET A 835 33.51 3.89 -23.81
C MET A 835 33.10 5.00 -22.85
N GLU A 836 33.86 6.10 -22.76
CA GLU A 836 33.48 7.28 -21.99
C GLU A 836 32.16 7.87 -22.48
N THR A 837 32.01 7.96 -23.81
CA THR A 837 30.74 8.33 -24.45
C THR A 837 29.61 7.37 -24.09
N GLY A 838 29.86 6.06 -24.12
CA GLY A 838 28.91 5.04 -23.68
C GLY A 838 28.42 5.29 -22.25
N ILE A 839 29.35 5.37 -21.29
CA ILE A 839 29.05 5.57 -19.86
C ILE A 839 28.27 6.87 -19.63
N TYR A 840 28.64 7.96 -20.32
CA TYR A 840 27.92 9.23 -20.29
C TYR A 840 26.44 9.06 -20.69
N ILE A 841 26.20 8.34 -21.79
CA ILE A 841 24.86 8.10 -22.33
C ILE A 841 24.05 7.13 -21.47
N TRP A 842 24.64 6.02 -21.05
CA TRP A 842 23.97 5.02 -20.20
C TRP A 842 23.58 5.61 -18.85
N THR A 843 24.45 6.43 -18.26
CA THR A 843 24.14 7.16 -17.03
C THR A 843 22.98 8.14 -17.25
N TRP A 844 22.98 8.89 -18.36
CA TRP A 844 21.88 9.79 -18.68
C TRP A 844 20.54 9.06 -18.83
N LEU A 845 20.50 7.96 -19.61
CA LEU A 845 19.30 7.15 -19.82
C LEU A 845 18.73 6.65 -18.49
N VAL A 846 19.56 6.07 -17.63
CA VAL A 846 19.08 5.44 -16.40
C VAL A 846 18.74 6.44 -15.30
N SER A 847 19.33 7.65 -15.30
CA SER A 847 18.94 8.72 -14.39
C SER A 847 17.66 9.44 -14.82
N ALA A 848 17.47 9.67 -16.13
CA ALA A 848 16.29 10.37 -16.66
C ALA A 848 15.07 9.43 -16.79
N ALA A 849 15.30 8.15 -17.11
CA ALA A 849 14.26 7.13 -17.27
C ALA A 849 14.67 5.81 -16.57
N PRO A 850 14.53 5.70 -15.24
CA PRO A 850 14.92 4.51 -14.48
C PRO A 850 14.25 3.21 -14.93
N SER A 851 13.05 3.29 -15.52
CA SER A 851 12.33 2.15 -16.10
C SER A 851 13.07 1.47 -17.25
N LEU A 852 13.97 2.20 -17.95
CA LEU A 852 14.83 1.62 -18.99
C LEU A 852 16.04 0.87 -18.42
N GLY A 853 16.31 0.98 -17.10
CA GLY A 853 17.46 0.39 -16.43
C GLY A 853 17.66 -1.10 -16.72
N PRO A 854 16.64 -1.97 -16.54
CA PRO A 854 16.76 -3.40 -16.85
C PRO A 854 17.09 -3.68 -18.33
N LEU A 855 16.48 -2.93 -19.26
CA LEU A 855 16.69 -3.11 -20.69
C LEU A 855 18.11 -2.68 -21.12
N VAL A 856 18.55 -1.50 -20.66
CA VAL A 856 19.91 -1.01 -20.91
C VAL A 856 20.93 -2.00 -20.35
N LEU A 857 20.74 -2.47 -19.11
CA LEU A 857 21.67 -3.41 -18.51
C LEU A 857 21.70 -4.75 -19.24
N ALA A 858 20.57 -5.24 -19.76
CA ALA A 858 20.52 -6.48 -20.54
C ALA A 858 21.37 -6.38 -21.81
N GLU A 859 21.22 -5.30 -22.58
CA GLU A 859 22.01 -5.06 -23.78
C GLU A 859 23.51 -4.89 -23.48
N LEU A 860 23.86 -4.23 -22.37
CA LEU A 860 25.25 -4.10 -21.94
C LEU A 860 25.86 -5.44 -21.54
N VAL A 861 25.11 -6.30 -20.84
CA VAL A 861 25.57 -7.64 -20.47
C VAL A 861 25.78 -8.50 -21.71
N ASP A 862 24.88 -8.46 -22.69
CA ASP A 862 25.04 -9.19 -23.94
C ASP A 862 26.25 -8.68 -24.75
N ALA A 863 26.45 -7.36 -24.82
CA ALA A 863 27.62 -6.76 -25.46
C ALA A 863 28.93 -7.17 -24.76
N TRP A 864 28.95 -7.26 -23.43
CA TRP A 864 30.10 -7.73 -22.66
C TRP A 864 30.41 -9.20 -22.93
N LEU A 865 29.40 -10.08 -22.91
CA LEU A 865 29.59 -11.50 -23.23
C LEU A 865 30.10 -11.69 -24.67
N TRP A 866 29.64 -10.85 -25.59
CA TRP A 866 30.15 -10.82 -26.95
C TRP A 866 31.64 -10.43 -27.03
N THR A 867 32.15 -9.53 -26.18
CA THR A 867 33.60 -9.23 -26.16
C THR A 867 34.44 -10.41 -25.65
N ILE A 868 33.86 -11.27 -24.81
CA ILE A 868 34.48 -12.56 -24.41
C ILE A 868 34.54 -13.50 -25.61
N ASP A 869 33.40 -13.73 -26.27
CA ASP A 869 33.30 -14.67 -27.39
C ASP A 869 34.16 -14.25 -28.59
N THR A 870 34.33 -12.94 -28.79
CA THR A 870 35.17 -12.36 -29.85
C THR A 870 36.60 -12.04 -29.40
N LYS A 871 36.98 -12.41 -28.17
CA LYS A 871 38.33 -12.27 -27.60
C LYS A 871 38.90 -10.86 -27.70
N ARG A 872 38.13 -9.85 -27.26
CA ARG A 872 38.52 -8.43 -27.32
C ARG A 872 39.01 -7.91 -25.97
N GLY A 873 39.99 -6.99 -26.00
CA GLY A 873 40.47 -6.24 -24.84
C GLY A 873 40.91 -7.14 -23.69
N LEU A 874 40.19 -7.09 -22.56
CA LEU A 874 40.46 -7.94 -21.38
C LEU A 874 40.48 -9.44 -21.73
N PHE A 875 39.77 -9.86 -22.78
CA PHE A 875 39.61 -11.25 -23.17
C PHE A 875 40.44 -11.66 -24.40
N ALA A 876 41.41 -10.81 -24.81
CA ALA A 876 42.32 -11.10 -25.91
C ALA A 876 43.39 -12.14 -25.51
N SER A 877 42.94 -13.38 -25.31
CA SER A 877 43.74 -14.54 -24.86
C SER A 877 44.65 -15.12 -25.96
N ASP A 878 44.28 -14.97 -27.22
CA ASP A 878 45.03 -15.53 -28.36
C ASP A 878 46.30 -14.72 -28.71
N MET A 879 46.51 -13.55 -28.10
CA MET A 879 47.65 -12.69 -28.42
C MET A 879 48.91 -13.16 -27.71
N ASN A 880 49.87 -13.69 -28.48
CA ASN A 880 51.16 -14.12 -27.96
C ASN A 880 52.22 -13.05 -28.24
N TYR A 881 52.76 -12.43 -27.18
CA TYR A 881 53.91 -11.54 -27.34
C TYR A 881 55.19 -12.34 -27.17
N CYS A 882 55.90 -12.53 -28.27
CA CYS A 882 57.23 -13.11 -28.29
C CYS A 882 58.28 -12.00 -28.42
N GLY A 883 59.38 -12.11 -27.67
CA GLY A 883 60.53 -11.20 -27.76
C GLY A 883 61.77 -11.94 -28.23
N PRO A 884 62.78 -11.24 -28.80
CA PRO A 884 64.04 -11.89 -29.16
C PRO A 884 64.65 -12.59 -27.94
N ASP A 885 65.28 -13.75 -28.18
CA ASP A 885 65.88 -14.59 -27.13
C ASP A 885 66.80 -13.79 -26.19
N ALA A 886 66.24 -13.51 -25.01
CA ALA A 886 66.85 -12.97 -23.80
C ALA A 886 67.74 -11.70 -23.90
N LYS A 887 67.19 -10.57 -23.41
CA LYS A 887 67.66 -9.90 -22.17
C LYS A 887 66.71 -8.73 -21.82
N LEU A 888 66.01 -8.86 -20.70
CA LEU A 888 65.30 -7.80 -19.96
C LEU A 888 63.93 -7.32 -20.49
N ARG A 889 62.92 -8.20 -20.55
CA ARG A 889 61.54 -7.89 -20.09
C ARG A 889 60.89 -9.15 -19.49
N PRO A 890 60.29 -9.10 -18.29
CA PRO A 890 59.71 -10.28 -17.63
C PRO A 890 58.42 -10.84 -18.25
N HIS A 891 57.96 -10.30 -19.40
CA HIS A 891 56.60 -10.52 -19.92
C HIS A 891 56.54 -11.23 -21.29
N LEU A 892 57.63 -11.82 -21.76
CA LEU A 892 57.69 -12.46 -23.07
C LEU A 892 58.06 -13.93 -22.90
N ILE A 893 57.28 -14.82 -23.50
CA ILE A 893 57.65 -16.22 -23.67
C ILE A 893 58.81 -16.26 -24.68
N ALA A 894 59.78 -17.17 -24.50
CA ALA A 894 60.85 -17.35 -25.47
C ALA A 894 60.26 -17.82 -26.82
N GLY A 895 60.47 -17.05 -27.90
CA GLY A 895 59.90 -17.32 -29.22
C GLY A 895 60.25 -16.25 -30.26
N GLU A 896 59.98 -16.51 -31.53
CA GLU A 896 60.17 -15.52 -32.61
C GLU A 896 59.19 -14.35 -32.44
N PRO A 897 59.63 -13.08 -32.52
CA PRO A 897 58.74 -11.93 -32.35
C PRO A 897 57.57 -11.97 -33.35
N GLU A 898 56.34 -12.05 -32.84
CA GLU A 898 55.16 -11.87 -33.67
C GLU A 898 55.04 -10.41 -34.13
N ALA A 899 54.45 -10.19 -35.31
CA ALA A 899 54.19 -8.86 -35.81
C ALA A 899 53.28 -8.11 -34.82
N PRO A 900 53.51 -6.81 -34.56
CA PRO A 900 52.63 -6.04 -33.69
C PRO A 900 51.20 -6.04 -34.26
N PRO A 901 50.17 -6.15 -33.41
CA PRO A 901 48.79 -6.13 -33.85
C PRO A 901 48.44 -4.81 -34.56
N GLU A 902 47.52 -4.86 -35.53
CA GLU A 902 47.08 -3.67 -36.27
C GLU A 902 46.43 -2.60 -35.37
N LYS A 903 45.88 -3.01 -34.22
CA LYS A 903 45.28 -2.13 -33.21
C LYS A 903 45.95 -2.36 -31.85
N ASP A 904 46.19 -1.27 -31.11
CA ASP A 904 46.74 -1.36 -29.76
C ASP A 904 45.72 -2.02 -28.81
N PRO A 905 46.04 -3.19 -28.25
CA PRO A 905 45.13 -3.88 -27.32
C PRO A 905 44.97 -3.16 -25.98
N VAL A 906 45.87 -2.23 -25.64
CA VAL A 906 45.80 -1.45 -24.40
C VAL A 906 44.56 -0.55 -24.37
N GLU A 907 44.19 0.07 -25.49
CA GLU A 907 42.98 0.89 -25.59
C GLU A 907 41.72 0.11 -25.23
N ALA A 908 41.59 -1.11 -25.77
CA ALA A 908 40.48 -2.01 -25.48
C ALA A 908 40.48 -2.50 -24.02
N ILE A 909 41.66 -2.74 -23.43
CA ILE A 909 41.78 -3.10 -22.01
C ILE A 909 41.34 -1.95 -21.10
N ILE A 910 41.69 -0.70 -21.44
CA ILE A 910 41.27 0.50 -20.71
C ILE A 910 39.76 0.71 -20.85
N ALA A 911 39.19 0.49 -22.04
CA ALA A 911 37.75 0.54 -22.25
C ALA A 911 37.01 -0.47 -21.33
N HIS A 912 37.49 -1.73 -21.21
CA HIS A 912 36.91 -2.69 -20.27
C HIS A 912 37.03 -2.24 -18.81
N ARG A 913 38.12 -1.54 -18.43
CA ARG A 913 38.28 -1.00 -17.08
C ARG A 913 37.23 0.08 -16.75
N LEU A 914 37.02 1.03 -17.67
CA LEU A 914 35.97 2.04 -17.56
C LEU A 914 34.58 1.39 -17.49
N TRP A 915 34.35 0.37 -18.29
CA TRP A 915 33.07 -0.35 -18.28
C TRP A 915 32.82 -1.07 -16.95
N LEU A 916 33.85 -1.74 -16.40
CA LEU A 916 33.76 -2.40 -15.09
C LEU A 916 33.50 -1.41 -13.95
N GLY A 917 34.09 -0.21 -14.00
CA GLY A 917 33.80 0.83 -13.01
C GLY A 917 32.33 1.23 -13.02
N PHE A 918 31.72 1.34 -14.21
CA PHE A 918 30.28 1.56 -14.35
C PHE A 918 29.47 0.37 -13.81
N PHE A 919 29.85 -0.88 -14.12
CA PHE A 919 29.16 -2.05 -13.57
C PHE A 919 29.25 -2.15 -12.04
N ILE A 920 30.37 -1.76 -11.43
CA ILE A 920 30.50 -1.73 -9.96
C ILE A 920 29.59 -0.67 -9.35
N ASP A 921 29.49 0.53 -9.94
CA ASP A 921 28.54 1.57 -9.51
C ASP A 921 27.10 1.07 -9.62
N ARG A 922 26.74 0.52 -10.79
CA ARG A 922 25.40 -0.04 -11.03
C ARG A 922 25.08 -1.18 -10.09
N PHE A 923 26.02 -2.08 -9.81
CA PHE A 923 25.85 -3.14 -8.81
C PHE A 923 25.52 -2.57 -7.43
N GLU A 924 26.20 -1.51 -7.00
CA GLU A 924 25.97 -0.89 -5.69
C GLU A 924 24.54 -0.36 -5.54
N VAL A 925 23.95 0.14 -6.63
CA VAL A 925 22.57 0.63 -6.67
C VAL A 925 21.57 -0.54 -6.71
N VAL A 926 21.71 -1.44 -7.69
CA VAL A 926 20.69 -2.46 -7.97
C VAL A 926 20.64 -3.57 -6.93
N ARG A 927 21.68 -3.73 -6.10
CA ARG A 927 21.70 -4.74 -5.02
C ARG A 927 20.60 -4.54 -3.98
N HIS A 928 20.06 -3.33 -3.88
CA HIS A 928 18.97 -2.97 -2.97
C HIS A 928 17.59 -3.01 -3.63
N ASP A 929 17.54 -2.74 -4.94
CA ASP A 929 16.30 -2.28 -5.58
C ASP A 929 15.80 -3.21 -6.71
N SER A 930 16.66 -4.01 -7.36
CA SER A 930 16.27 -4.74 -8.58
C SER A 930 16.93 -6.11 -8.72
N ILE A 931 16.14 -7.18 -8.46
CA ILE A 931 16.61 -8.55 -8.67
C ILE A 931 16.89 -8.86 -10.14
N GLU A 932 16.09 -8.30 -11.06
CA GLU A 932 16.22 -8.57 -12.48
C GLU A 932 17.59 -8.09 -12.99
N GLN A 933 17.98 -6.88 -12.58
CA GLN A 933 19.29 -6.32 -12.88
C GLN A 933 20.42 -7.09 -12.19
N LEU A 934 20.21 -7.56 -10.95
CA LEU A 934 21.19 -8.44 -10.27
C LEU A 934 21.41 -9.75 -11.02
N LEU A 935 20.34 -10.38 -11.55
CA LEU A 935 20.46 -11.63 -12.32
C LEU A 935 21.23 -11.41 -13.63
N LEU A 936 21.05 -10.26 -14.28
CA LEU A 936 21.84 -9.87 -15.46
C LEU A 936 23.32 -9.74 -15.13
N LEU A 937 23.68 -9.07 -14.03
CA LEU A 937 25.06 -9.01 -13.55
C LEU A 937 25.61 -10.39 -13.19
N GLY A 938 24.79 -11.26 -12.61
CA GLY A 938 25.14 -12.65 -12.35
C GLY A 938 25.49 -13.42 -13.63
N ARG A 939 24.69 -13.27 -14.70
CA ARG A 939 24.97 -13.86 -16.02
C ARG A 939 26.28 -13.33 -16.62
N MET A 940 26.52 -12.02 -16.52
CA MET A 940 27.76 -11.39 -16.97
C MET A 940 28.98 -12.00 -16.25
N LEU A 941 28.92 -12.12 -14.93
CA LEU A 941 30.00 -12.68 -14.11
C LEU A 941 30.21 -14.17 -14.39
N GLN A 942 29.14 -14.96 -14.55
CA GLN A 942 29.26 -16.37 -14.91
C GLN A 942 29.97 -16.59 -16.25
N GLY A 943 29.72 -15.73 -17.24
CA GLY A 943 30.44 -15.74 -18.51
C GLY A 943 31.90 -15.33 -18.35
N THR A 944 32.14 -14.26 -17.59
CA THR A 944 33.48 -13.71 -17.31
C THR A 944 34.38 -14.72 -16.60
N MET A 945 33.85 -15.43 -15.59
CA MET A 945 34.59 -16.38 -14.77
C MET A 945 34.52 -17.82 -15.29
N LYS A 946 34.09 -18.02 -16.55
CA LYS A 946 33.90 -19.38 -17.11
C LYS A 946 35.20 -20.15 -17.24
N SER A 947 36.29 -19.48 -17.62
CA SER A 947 37.61 -20.08 -17.80
C SER A 947 38.71 -19.04 -17.55
N PRO A 948 39.73 -19.35 -16.73
CA PRO A 948 40.87 -18.45 -16.54
C PRO A 948 41.68 -18.25 -17.82
N ALA A 949 41.58 -19.17 -18.78
CA ALA A 949 42.28 -19.09 -20.07
C ALA A 949 41.72 -18.01 -21.02
N HIS A 950 40.58 -17.40 -20.71
CA HIS A 950 40.00 -16.36 -21.57
C HIS A 950 40.63 -14.99 -21.37
N PHE A 951 41.33 -14.74 -20.26
CA PHE A 951 41.90 -13.43 -19.96
C PHE A 951 43.18 -13.17 -20.76
N SER A 952 43.39 -11.91 -21.14
CA SER A 952 44.62 -11.47 -21.79
C SER A 952 45.81 -11.56 -20.85
N HIS A 953 46.94 -12.05 -21.37
CA HIS A 953 48.21 -12.10 -20.66
C HIS A 953 48.99 -10.77 -20.72
N HIS A 954 48.41 -9.74 -21.37
CA HIS A 954 49.07 -8.44 -21.48
C HIS A 954 49.18 -7.75 -20.10
N PRO A 955 50.33 -7.18 -19.70
CA PRO A 955 50.52 -6.61 -18.35
C PRO A 955 49.53 -5.49 -18.00
N ALA A 956 49.08 -4.71 -18.99
CA ALA A 956 48.08 -3.67 -18.80
C ALA A 956 46.72 -4.22 -18.34
N ALA A 957 46.42 -5.50 -18.59
CA ALA A 957 45.16 -6.13 -18.18
C ALA A 957 45.08 -6.35 -16.66
N THR A 958 46.20 -6.34 -15.94
CA THR A 958 46.26 -6.65 -14.49
C THR A 958 45.25 -5.85 -13.67
N GLY A 959 45.20 -4.53 -13.84
CA GLY A 959 44.28 -3.68 -13.09
C GLY A 959 42.80 -3.97 -13.43
N THR A 960 42.52 -4.19 -14.71
CA THR A 960 41.17 -4.53 -15.21
C THR A 960 40.72 -5.90 -14.70
N PHE A 961 41.61 -6.89 -14.71
CA PHE A 961 41.39 -8.24 -14.20
C PHE A 961 40.99 -8.22 -12.72
N PHE A 962 41.78 -7.58 -11.85
CA PHE A 962 41.46 -7.50 -10.42
C PHE A 962 40.21 -6.67 -10.14
N THR A 963 39.88 -5.70 -10.99
CA THR A 963 38.60 -4.97 -10.90
C THR A 963 37.41 -5.90 -11.20
N ALA A 964 37.54 -6.79 -12.20
CA ALA A 964 36.53 -7.80 -12.47
C ALA A 964 36.39 -8.83 -11.32
N MET A 965 37.52 -9.28 -10.76
CA MET A 965 37.51 -10.15 -9.58
C MET A 965 36.83 -9.48 -8.38
N LEU A 966 37.12 -8.20 -8.13
CA LEU A 966 36.48 -7.43 -7.07
C LEU A 966 34.96 -7.36 -7.24
N LEU A 967 34.47 -7.12 -8.46
CA LEU A 967 33.04 -7.16 -8.75
C LEU A 967 32.45 -8.56 -8.49
N GLY A 968 33.15 -9.62 -8.89
CA GLY A 968 32.77 -11.00 -8.59
C GLY A 968 32.63 -11.28 -7.09
N LEU A 969 33.63 -10.88 -6.29
CA LEU A 969 33.60 -11.02 -4.83
C LEU A 969 32.50 -10.18 -4.18
N LYS A 970 32.32 -8.93 -4.63
CA LYS A 970 31.21 -8.06 -4.20
C LYS A 970 29.87 -8.74 -4.45
N PHE A 971 29.67 -9.30 -5.65
CA PHE A 971 28.45 -9.99 -6.02
C PHE A 971 28.21 -11.24 -5.16
N CYS A 972 29.25 -12.05 -4.93
CA CYS A 972 29.12 -13.25 -4.09
C CYS A 972 28.83 -12.90 -2.62
N SER A 973 29.43 -11.85 -2.07
CA SER A 973 29.14 -11.41 -0.68
C SER A 973 27.70 -10.93 -0.47
N CYS A 974 27.01 -10.49 -1.53
CA CYS A 974 25.58 -10.15 -1.51
C CYS A 974 24.69 -11.34 -1.09
N GLN A 975 25.17 -12.59 -1.25
CA GLN A 975 24.50 -13.82 -0.78
C GLN A 975 24.13 -13.75 0.71
N SER A 976 25.02 -13.18 1.53
CA SER A 976 24.81 -13.02 2.97
C SER A 976 23.74 -11.98 3.33
N GLN A 977 23.32 -11.15 2.37
CA GLN A 977 22.50 -9.94 2.58
C GLN A 977 21.07 -10.02 2.02
N SER A 978 20.55 -11.23 1.76
CA SER A 978 19.11 -11.60 1.63
C SER A 978 18.47 -11.72 0.23
N ASN A 979 18.88 -10.98 -0.81
CA ASN A 979 18.19 -10.98 -2.13
C ASN A 979 18.43 -12.22 -3.02
N LEU A 980 19.58 -12.90 -2.88
CA LEU A 980 19.96 -14.05 -3.73
C LEU A 980 20.01 -15.38 -2.96
N GLN A 981 19.37 -15.48 -1.79
CA GLN A 981 19.39 -16.70 -0.96
C GLN A 981 18.89 -17.96 -1.69
N LYS A 982 18.01 -17.81 -2.68
CA LYS A 982 17.50 -18.94 -3.49
C LYS A 982 18.50 -19.45 -4.54
N CYS A 983 19.58 -18.71 -4.79
CA CYS A 983 20.59 -19.00 -5.83
C CYS A 983 21.93 -19.53 -5.24
N ASN A 984 21.93 -20.06 -4.02
CA ASN A 984 23.13 -20.43 -3.27
C ASN A 984 24.15 -21.29 -4.03
N MET A 985 23.70 -22.34 -4.73
CA MET A 985 24.60 -23.24 -5.47
C MET A 985 25.30 -22.53 -6.64
N GLY A 986 24.57 -21.71 -7.40
CA GLY A 986 25.13 -20.95 -8.52
C GLY A 986 26.13 -19.89 -8.06
N LEU A 987 25.90 -19.30 -6.89
CA LEU A 987 26.81 -18.33 -6.27
C LEU A 987 28.07 -18.98 -5.73
N GLN A 988 27.98 -20.12 -5.04
CA GLN A 988 29.17 -20.87 -4.59
C GLN A 988 30.05 -21.31 -5.75
N LEU A 989 29.44 -21.75 -6.86
CA LEU A 989 30.18 -22.08 -8.08
C LEU A 989 30.84 -20.84 -8.70
N LEU A 990 30.18 -19.68 -8.66
CA LEU A 990 30.78 -18.44 -9.13
C LEU A 990 31.93 -18.00 -8.23
N GLU A 991 31.77 -18.10 -6.91
CA GLU A 991 32.79 -17.77 -5.91
C GLU A 991 34.05 -18.66 -6.08
N ASP A 992 33.88 -19.98 -6.20
CA ASP A 992 34.98 -20.92 -6.50
C ASP A 992 35.70 -20.54 -7.81
N ARG A 993 34.95 -20.13 -8.84
CA ARG A 993 35.52 -19.66 -10.11
C ARG A 993 36.23 -18.31 -10.02
N VAL A 994 35.85 -17.43 -9.09
CA VAL A 994 36.54 -16.15 -8.86
C VAL A 994 37.86 -16.38 -8.12
N TYR A 995 37.92 -17.39 -7.25
CA TYR A 995 39.15 -17.75 -6.52
C TYR A 995 40.18 -18.52 -7.35
N ARG A 996 39.73 -19.30 -8.34
CA ARG A 996 40.59 -20.03 -9.28
C ARG A 996 41.10 -19.12 -10.38
#